data_AF-A0A7C1DBH4-F1
#
_entry.id   AF-A0A7C1DBH4-F1
#
_cell.length_a   1.000
_cell.length_b   1.000
_cell.length_c   1.000
_cell.angle_alpha   90.00
_cell.angle_beta   90.00
_cell.angle_gamma   90.00
#
_symmetry.space_group_name_H-M   'P 1'
#
loop_
_entity.id
_entity.type
_entity.pdbx_description
1 polymer ?
#
loop_
_entity_poly.entity_id
_entity_poly.type
_entity_poly.pdbx_seq_one_letter_code
_entity_poly.pdbx_strand_id
1 'polypeptide(L)'
;MLKSLEAWRRSPALEKESEQLRAPKKEGVPKPAFSSGGIILVNGMTPFPVAKLPNPPKKSKLKNVRFSSRRNGMHYRLGLDIGANSIGWCVLSLGEDNTPSAIVRMGVRIFSDGRNNNSSPATTRRLKRQMRRMRDRYVLRRDRLMQCLIRHGLMPPDEAERKALQDIDPYTLRAEGLHRQLPLHHMGRAVFHLNQRRGFKSNRKADRDSKEVGPIKSGVEKLRQIMAEDGTPTLGSFLHQRRMEGLTVRSRLQEQKSKSSYDFYPERALLEEEFDLLWQTQAGFNPQLTPAMREDIEKELFFQRPLKPVEPGKCTFLPHEPRAPWALPLTQRFRILQELSNLMIVGSDYSQRPLTLEERNALLAKLLGQKTVSFDAMRKLLRLPEGSRFNLESDKRKELKGDETATLLSKKELFGKTWHHLSFERQNEVVQWLLDLDDPGTGAAKTDVVKRLVTDFDLERERAERIATVSLPDRHARLGRTAMTAIVRNMEAECLPNDVAEARAGFHHSDLRTGEVFETLPYYGIPLNRHTMSVSVGSEEEVRYGRIANPTVHIGLNQLRKLINAMIEEWGHPAQIVLELARELKQSRKKRREIEKRQAEEQEANERRADELVRLGLKRNAENLLKFRLWEELNKDPSRRRCVYTGEVISLQRLFSPEIEIEHILPLSRTLDNSAANKTVSLRRANRFKERQSPWEAFGHSPNGYDWEGILERVKGLPGNKQWRFSEQAMSRFEGEGDFLDRHLSDTQYLASAASA
;
A
#
# COMPACT_ATOMS: atom_id res chain seq x y z
N MET A 1 20.93 7.72 -25.86
CA MET A 1 19.70 8.41 -25.40
C MET A 1 19.90 9.90 -25.08
N LEU A 2 21.13 10.38 -24.81
CA LEU A 2 21.41 11.81 -24.54
C LEU A 2 21.55 12.70 -25.80
N LYS A 3 21.91 12.13 -26.97
CA LYS A 3 22.06 12.91 -28.22
C LYS A 3 20.75 13.22 -28.97
N SER A 4 19.64 12.56 -28.66
CA SER A 4 18.36 12.77 -29.37
C SER A 4 17.47 13.86 -28.78
N LEU A 5 17.85 14.44 -27.62
CA LEU A 5 17.05 15.46 -26.93
C LEU A 5 17.58 16.89 -27.13
N GLU A 6 18.85 17.05 -27.55
CA GLU A 6 19.40 18.37 -27.90
C GLU A 6 18.80 18.93 -29.20
N ALA A 7 18.32 18.06 -30.11
CA ALA A 7 17.60 18.46 -31.31
C ALA A 7 16.21 19.06 -31.02
N TRP A 8 15.60 18.79 -29.86
CA TRP A 8 14.25 19.26 -29.53
C TRP A 8 14.23 20.70 -28.95
N ARG A 9 15.39 21.21 -28.50
CA ARG A 9 15.52 22.57 -27.93
C ARG A 9 15.60 23.69 -28.97
N ARG A 10 15.73 23.39 -30.26
CA ARG A 10 15.93 24.39 -31.33
C ARG A 10 14.71 24.61 -32.24
N SER A 11 13.53 24.13 -31.85
CA SER A 11 12.32 24.35 -32.67
C SER A 11 11.70 25.73 -32.39
N PRO A 12 11.55 26.62 -33.40
CA PRO A 12 11.00 27.99 -33.24
C PRO A 12 9.52 28.06 -32.85
N ALA A 13 8.84 26.91 -32.67
CA ALA A 13 7.40 26.85 -32.44
C ALA A 13 6.95 27.28 -31.02
N LEU A 14 7.87 27.47 -30.07
CA LEU A 14 7.55 27.72 -28.66
C LEU A 14 7.56 29.20 -28.23
N GLU A 15 8.03 30.12 -29.08
CA GLU A 15 7.98 31.56 -28.75
C GLU A 15 6.57 32.15 -28.93
N LYS A 16 5.77 31.60 -29.85
CA LYS A 16 4.41 32.12 -30.14
C LYS A 16 3.32 31.77 -29.11
N GLU A 17 3.54 30.79 -28.23
CA GLU A 17 2.56 30.44 -27.18
C GLU A 17 2.75 31.22 -25.86
N SER A 18 3.87 31.94 -25.70
CA SER A 18 4.16 32.69 -24.46
C SER A 18 3.53 34.08 -24.40
N GLU A 19 3.06 34.62 -25.52
CA GLU A 19 2.45 35.96 -25.62
C GLU A 19 0.93 35.99 -25.41
N GLN A 20 0.22 34.87 -25.50
CA GLN A 20 -1.25 34.83 -25.42
C GLN A 20 -1.84 34.71 -24.00
N LEU A 21 -1.03 34.72 -22.94
CA LEU A 21 -1.50 34.49 -21.55
C LEU A 21 -1.29 35.66 -20.57
N ARG A 22 -1.16 36.90 -21.06
CA ARG A 22 -1.15 38.09 -20.18
C ARG A 22 -2.52 38.78 -20.16
N ALA A 23 -3.33 38.47 -19.15
CA ALA A 23 -4.50 39.26 -18.77
C ALA A 23 -4.09 40.38 -17.78
N PRO A 24 -4.79 41.55 -17.77
CA PRO A 24 -4.30 42.78 -17.17
C PRO A 24 -4.50 42.86 -15.64
N LYS A 25 -3.61 43.61 -14.98
CA LYS A 25 -3.66 43.96 -13.56
C LYS A 25 -4.89 44.82 -13.26
N LYS A 26 -5.67 44.45 -12.23
CA LYS A 26 -6.61 45.35 -11.55
C LYS A 26 -6.08 45.65 -10.14
N GLU A 27 -6.03 46.95 -9.85
CA GLU A 27 -5.68 47.55 -8.57
C GLU A 27 -6.84 47.47 -7.57
N GLY A 28 -6.51 47.45 -6.27
CA GLY A 28 -7.29 48.14 -5.24
C GLY A 28 -8.06 47.32 -4.20
N VAL A 29 -7.75 47.64 -2.93
CA VAL A 29 -8.57 47.59 -1.69
C VAL A 29 -8.64 46.24 -0.90
N PRO A 30 -8.79 46.25 0.45
CA PRO A 30 -7.69 46.21 1.43
C PRO A 30 -7.74 44.97 2.37
N LYS A 31 -6.62 44.66 3.05
CA LYS A 31 -6.53 43.60 4.07
C LYS A 31 -7.10 44.07 5.42
N PRO A 32 -7.89 43.27 6.15
CA PRO A 32 -8.11 43.49 7.57
C PRO A 32 -6.96 42.90 8.39
N ALA A 33 -6.49 43.70 9.35
CA ALA A 33 -5.49 43.36 10.34
C ALA A 33 -6.03 42.32 11.34
N PHE A 34 -5.20 41.35 11.73
CA PHE A 34 -5.42 40.57 12.94
C PHE A 34 -4.26 40.81 13.91
N SER A 35 -4.65 41.32 15.07
CA SER A 35 -3.84 41.65 16.23
C SER A 35 -3.19 40.41 16.84
N SER A 36 -1.92 40.57 17.18
CA SER A 36 -1.13 39.72 18.08
C SER A 36 -1.75 39.67 19.48
N GLY A 37 -2.18 38.49 19.91
CA GLY A 37 -2.47 38.17 21.31
C GLY A 37 -1.60 37.00 21.74
N GLY A 38 -0.55 37.27 22.51
CA GLY A 38 0.29 36.25 23.13
C GLY A 38 -0.39 35.64 24.35
N ILE A 39 -0.12 34.35 24.61
CA ILE A 39 -0.44 33.70 25.88
C ILE A 39 0.75 32.81 26.30
N ILE A 40 1.47 33.36 27.28
CA ILE A 40 2.06 32.79 28.51
C ILE A 40 2.16 31.25 28.60
N LEU A 41 3.40 30.80 28.84
CA LEU A 41 3.77 29.47 29.33
C LEU A 41 3.45 29.33 30.84
N VAL A 42 2.78 28.26 31.25
CA VAL A 42 2.79 27.79 32.64
C VAL A 42 2.93 26.26 32.69
N ASN A 43 3.97 25.82 33.40
CA ASN A 43 4.22 24.43 33.83
C ASN A 43 3.22 24.01 34.92
N GLY A 44 2.76 22.76 34.90
CA GLY A 44 2.05 22.16 36.03
C GLY A 44 1.33 20.85 35.70
N MET A 45 1.97 19.73 36.00
CA MET A 45 1.36 18.40 36.06
C MET A 45 0.47 18.29 37.31
N THR A 46 -0.81 17.93 37.12
CA THR A 46 -1.67 17.28 38.12
C THR A 46 -2.71 16.40 37.39
N PRO A 47 -3.25 15.34 38.05
CA PRO A 47 -3.87 14.21 37.37
C PRO A 47 -5.28 14.51 36.85
N PHE A 48 -5.60 13.96 35.68
CA PHE A 48 -6.90 14.09 35.03
C PHE A 48 -8.03 13.47 35.88
N PRO A 49 -9.11 14.21 36.19
CA PRO A 49 -10.30 13.62 36.74
C PRO A 49 -11.08 12.89 35.64
N VAL A 50 -11.64 11.73 36.00
CA VAL A 50 -12.56 10.95 35.17
C VAL A 50 -13.74 11.84 34.79
N ALA A 51 -13.78 12.30 33.54
CA ALA A 51 -14.92 13.02 33.01
C ALA A 51 -16.12 12.08 32.97
N LYS A 52 -17.13 12.37 33.81
CA LYS A 52 -18.47 11.77 33.69
C LYS A 52 -18.96 12.06 32.27
N LEU A 53 -19.28 10.99 31.53
CA LEU A 53 -19.99 11.06 30.26
C LEU A 53 -21.23 11.96 30.44
N PRO A 54 -21.52 12.88 29.49
CA PRO A 54 -22.73 13.68 29.57
C PRO A 54 -23.93 12.73 29.55
N ASN A 55 -24.88 12.96 30.46
CA ASN A 55 -26.15 12.24 30.48
C ASN A 55 -26.80 12.28 29.09
N PRO A 56 -27.48 11.19 28.66
CA PRO A 56 -28.21 11.18 27.41
C PRO A 56 -29.17 12.38 27.39
N PRO A 57 -29.29 13.11 26.26
CA PRO A 57 -30.15 14.27 26.20
C PRO A 57 -31.56 13.86 26.59
N LYS A 58 -32.11 14.53 27.62
CA LYS A 58 -33.51 14.41 28.01
C LYS A 58 -34.36 14.58 26.75
N LYS A 59 -35.27 13.63 26.48
CA LYS A 59 -36.25 13.66 25.39
C LYS A 59 -36.78 15.09 25.18
N SER A 60 -36.16 15.82 24.25
CA SER A 60 -36.63 17.13 23.85
C SER A 60 -37.91 16.87 23.08
N LYS A 61 -39.03 17.39 23.60
CA LYS A 61 -40.32 17.38 22.91
C LYS A 61 -40.07 17.72 21.44
N LEU A 62 -40.30 16.76 20.56
CA LEU A 62 -40.40 16.94 19.12
C LEU A 62 -41.38 18.08 18.90
N LYS A 63 -40.86 19.29 18.69
CA LYS A 63 -41.67 20.37 18.13
C LYS A 63 -41.94 19.92 16.70
N ASN A 64 -43.19 19.60 16.41
CA ASN A 64 -43.70 19.48 15.06
C ASN A 64 -43.26 20.72 14.28
N VAL A 65 -42.21 20.57 13.48
CA VAL A 65 -41.86 21.55 12.47
C VAL A 65 -42.97 21.45 11.45
N ARG A 66 -43.93 22.38 11.52
CA ARG A 66 -44.91 22.59 10.46
C ARG A 66 -44.11 22.96 9.22
N PHE A 67 -44.08 22.05 8.25
CA PHE A 67 -43.66 22.35 6.89
C PHE A 67 -44.43 23.58 6.42
N SER A 68 -43.71 24.66 6.08
CA SER A 68 -44.36 25.85 5.53
C SER A 68 -44.97 25.46 4.18
N SER A 69 -46.29 25.42 4.15
CA SER A 69 -47.08 25.23 2.94
C SER A 69 -46.80 26.36 1.94
N ARG A 70 -46.14 26.01 0.82
CA ARG A 70 -46.31 26.52 -0.56
C ARG A 70 -45.00 26.51 -1.37
N ARG A 71 -44.61 25.30 -1.82
CA ARG A 71 -44.45 24.97 -3.25
C ARG A 71 -45.11 23.60 -3.42
N ASN A 72 -45.96 23.40 -4.43
CA ASN A 72 -46.55 22.10 -4.75
C ASN A 72 -45.45 21.13 -5.19
N GLY A 73 -44.71 20.57 -4.24
CA GLY A 73 -43.77 19.48 -4.49
C GLY A 73 -44.56 18.24 -4.87
N MET A 74 -44.16 17.57 -5.94
CA MET A 74 -44.80 16.33 -6.36
C MET A 74 -44.51 15.23 -5.33
N HIS A 75 -45.48 14.36 -5.04
CA HIS A 75 -45.20 13.16 -4.26
C HIS A 75 -44.62 12.08 -5.19
N TYR A 76 -43.32 11.80 -5.07
CA TYR A 76 -42.64 10.94 -6.06
C TYR A 76 -41.55 10.03 -5.47
N ARG A 77 -41.29 8.94 -6.20
CA ARG A 77 -40.15 8.03 -6.01
C ARG A 77 -39.11 8.27 -7.09
N LEU A 78 -37.86 8.37 -6.69
CA LEU A 78 -36.70 8.43 -7.57
C LEU A 78 -36.03 7.07 -7.65
N GLY A 79 -36.09 6.41 -8.81
CA GLY A 79 -35.28 5.24 -9.13
C GLY A 79 -33.93 5.66 -9.71
N LEU A 80 -32.83 5.05 -9.24
CA LEU A 80 -31.47 5.31 -9.70
C LEU A 80 -30.76 4.00 -10.05
N ASP A 81 -30.23 3.95 -11.26
CA ASP A 81 -29.24 2.96 -11.70
C ASP A 81 -27.89 3.67 -11.84
N ILE A 82 -26.94 3.35 -10.96
CA ILE A 82 -25.66 4.05 -10.86
C ILE A 82 -24.56 3.18 -11.41
N GLY A 83 -24.06 3.53 -12.60
CA GLY A 83 -22.88 2.95 -13.21
C GLY A 83 -21.63 3.82 -13.06
N ALA A 84 -20.48 3.26 -13.43
CA ALA A 84 -19.19 3.95 -13.40
C ALA A 84 -19.13 5.20 -14.29
N ASN A 85 -19.91 5.24 -15.38
CA ASN A 85 -19.86 6.31 -16.41
C ASN A 85 -21.26 6.88 -16.72
N SER A 86 -22.29 6.40 -16.03
CA SER A 86 -23.68 6.80 -16.28
C SER A 86 -24.51 6.70 -15.01
N ILE A 87 -25.47 7.60 -14.84
CA ILE A 87 -26.55 7.45 -13.85
C ILE A 87 -27.87 7.46 -14.60
N GLY A 88 -28.49 6.29 -14.72
CA GLY A 88 -29.88 6.16 -15.15
C GLY A 88 -30.81 6.61 -14.03
N TRP A 89 -31.86 7.34 -14.36
CA TRP A 89 -32.82 7.83 -13.38
C TRP A 89 -34.24 7.81 -13.91
N CYS A 90 -35.19 7.54 -13.01
CA CYS A 90 -36.62 7.50 -13.31
C CYS A 90 -37.40 8.13 -12.15
N VAL A 91 -38.28 9.07 -12.47
CA VAL A 91 -39.18 9.74 -11.53
C VAL A 91 -40.57 9.15 -11.70
N LEU A 92 -41.08 8.55 -10.64
CA LEU A 92 -42.40 7.93 -10.59
C LEU A 92 -43.30 8.75 -9.66
N SER A 93 -44.44 9.23 -10.15
CA SER A 93 -45.45 9.80 -9.26
C SER A 93 -46.00 8.72 -8.34
N LEU A 94 -46.34 9.10 -7.11
CA LEU A 94 -46.85 8.19 -6.10
C LEU A 94 -48.28 8.56 -5.70
N GLY A 95 -49.12 7.56 -5.50
CA GLY A 95 -50.38 7.70 -4.77
C GLY A 95 -50.16 7.96 -3.27
N GLU A 96 -51.25 8.14 -2.52
CA GLU A 96 -51.23 8.39 -1.07
C GLU A 96 -50.59 7.23 -0.28
N ASP A 97 -50.69 6.00 -0.80
CA ASP A 97 -50.13 4.78 -0.21
C ASP A 97 -48.69 4.45 -0.67
N ASN A 98 -48.01 5.39 -1.33
CA ASN A 98 -46.70 5.20 -1.97
C ASN A 98 -46.69 4.14 -3.10
N THR A 99 -47.83 3.81 -3.70
CA THR A 99 -47.85 3.02 -4.93
C THR A 99 -47.45 3.87 -6.14
N PRO A 100 -46.56 3.37 -7.02
CA PRO A 100 -46.25 4.04 -8.28
C PRO A 100 -47.51 4.17 -9.15
N SER A 101 -47.84 5.40 -9.55
CA SER A 101 -49.00 5.68 -10.40
C SER A 101 -48.63 5.91 -11.87
N ALA A 102 -47.57 6.67 -12.13
CA ALA A 102 -47.11 6.95 -13.49
C ALA A 102 -45.61 7.27 -13.55
N ILE A 103 -45.02 7.07 -14.73
CA ILE A 103 -43.68 7.59 -15.04
C ILE A 103 -43.83 9.06 -15.41
N VAL A 104 -43.21 9.93 -14.62
CA VAL A 104 -43.21 11.38 -14.86
C VAL A 104 -42.10 11.75 -15.84
N ARG A 105 -40.89 11.23 -15.58
CA ARG A 105 -39.73 11.48 -16.44
C ARG A 105 -38.65 10.43 -16.21
N MET A 106 -37.87 10.16 -17.24
CA MET A 106 -36.66 9.34 -17.13
C MET A 106 -35.53 9.94 -17.95
N GLY A 107 -34.30 9.54 -17.65
CA GLY A 107 -33.14 9.96 -18.40
C GLY A 107 -31.87 9.26 -17.94
N VAL A 108 -30.78 9.58 -18.62
CA VAL A 108 -29.45 9.07 -18.28
C VAL A 108 -28.47 10.24 -18.25
N ARG A 109 -27.76 10.38 -17.14
CA ARG A 109 -26.64 11.31 -17.02
C ARG A 109 -25.34 10.59 -17.38
N ILE A 110 -24.80 10.86 -18.56
CA ILE A 110 -23.52 10.29 -19.03
C ILE A 110 -22.36 11.20 -18.62
N PHE A 111 -21.26 10.62 -18.15
CA PHE A 111 -20.05 11.35 -17.76
C PHE A 111 -18.79 10.50 -17.95
N SER A 112 -17.63 11.16 -18.10
CA SER A 112 -16.34 10.47 -18.12
C SER A 112 -15.98 9.97 -16.72
N ASP A 113 -15.44 8.75 -16.61
CA ASP A 113 -14.93 8.18 -15.34
C ASP A 113 -13.56 8.75 -14.90
N GLY A 114 -12.98 9.66 -15.70
CA GLY A 114 -11.71 10.31 -15.45
C GLY A 114 -10.47 9.45 -15.75
N ARG A 115 -10.59 8.41 -16.58
CA ARG A 115 -9.49 7.48 -16.93
C ARG A 115 -9.07 7.59 -18.41
N ASN A 116 -7.82 7.23 -18.69
CA ASN A 116 -7.30 7.00 -20.05
C ASN A 116 -6.81 5.54 -20.16
N ASN A 117 -7.36 4.76 -21.10
CA ASN A 117 -6.97 3.36 -21.40
C ASN A 117 -6.88 2.44 -20.16
N ASN A 118 -7.90 2.44 -19.28
CA ASN A 118 -8.00 1.69 -18.01
C ASN A 118 -6.79 1.75 -17.05
N SER A 119 -5.86 2.68 -17.29
CA SER A 119 -4.81 3.05 -16.36
C SER A 119 -5.21 4.34 -15.66
N SER A 120 -5.06 4.42 -14.34
CA SER A 120 -5.30 5.69 -13.64
C SER A 120 -4.26 6.71 -14.13
N PRO A 121 -4.65 7.84 -14.74
CA PRO A 121 -3.71 8.90 -15.15
C PRO A 121 -2.88 9.40 -13.95
N ALA A 122 -3.42 9.24 -12.74
CA ALA A 122 -2.75 9.58 -11.49
C ALA A 122 -1.47 8.77 -11.24
N THR A 123 -1.42 7.49 -11.62
CA THR A 123 -0.23 6.64 -11.40
C THR A 123 0.95 7.09 -12.25
N THR A 124 0.71 7.28 -13.56
CA THR A 124 1.73 7.79 -14.49
C THR A 124 2.20 9.19 -14.08
N ARG A 125 1.25 10.08 -13.74
CA ARG A 125 1.56 11.42 -13.22
C ARG A 125 2.40 11.36 -11.95
N ARG A 126 2.10 10.43 -11.03
CA ARG A 126 2.84 10.23 -9.77
C ARG A 126 4.29 9.81 -10.04
N LEU A 127 4.52 8.84 -10.92
CA LEU A 127 5.87 8.37 -11.28
C LEU A 127 6.69 9.48 -11.95
N LYS A 128 6.12 10.18 -12.94
CA LYS A 128 6.80 11.32 -13.58
C LYS A 128 7.13 12.43 -12.58
N ARG A 129 6.22 12.74 -11.65
CA ARG A 129 6.46 13.72 -10.56
C ARG A 129 7.57 13.27 -9.61
N GLN A 130 7.63 11.98 -9.27
CA GLN A 130 8.71 11.44 -8.42
C GLN A 130 10.07 11.62 -9.08
N MET A 131 10.21 11.25 -10.36
CA MET A 131 11.47 11.41 -11.10
C MET A 131 11.92 12.87 -11.19
N ARG A 132 10.99 13.80 -11.47
CA ARG A 132 11.28 15.25 -11.46
C ARG A 132 11.79 15.71 -10.11
N ARG A 133 11.07 15.40 -9.03
CA ARG A 133 11.50 15.75 -7.66
C ARG A 133 12.85 15.17 -7.29
N MET A 134 13.15 13.92 -7.69
CA MET A 134 14.47 13.33 -7.44
C MET A 134 15.58 14.10 -8.16
N ARG A 135 15.36 14.44 -9.44
CA ARG A 135 16.31 15.24 -10.23
C ARG A 135 16.50 16.63 -9.64
N ASP A 136 15.43 17.35 -9.35
CA ASP A 136 15.49 18.72 -8.80
C ASP A 136 16.25 18.74 -7.47
N ARG A 137 15.98 17.78 -6.59
CA ARG A 137 16.69 17.63 -5.31
C ARG A 137 18.15 17.24 -5.49
N TYR A 138 18.48 16.45 -6.50
CA TYR A 138 19.88 16.13 -6.83
C TYR A 138 20.64 17.37 -7.32
N VAL A 139 20.04 18.16 -8.21
CA VAL A 139 20.62 19.41 -8.72
C VAL A 139 20.81 20.41 -7.58
N LEU A 140 19.74 20.73 -6.84
CA LEU A 140 19.79 21.68 -5.72
C LEU A 140 20.84 21.30 -4.66
N ARG A 141 20.95 20.01 -4.33
CA ARG A 141 21.95 19.54 -3.37
C ARG A 141 23.37 19.74 -3.91
N ARG A 142 23.60 19.40 -5.18
CA ARG A 142 24.91 19.57 -5.82
C ARG A 142 25.31 21.05 -5.84
N ASP A 143 24.38 21.93 -6.14
CA ASP A 143 24.63 23.37 -6.19
C ASP A 143 24.91 23.93 -4.78
N ARG A 144 24.13 23.53 -3.77
CA ARG A 144 24.37 23.92 -2.37
C ARG A 144 25.71 23.41 -1.84
N LEU A 145 26.03 22.14 -2.10
CA LEU A 145 27.32 21.56 -1.73
C LEU A 145 28.47 22.30 -2.41
N MET A 146 28.35 22.63 -3.70
CA MET A 146 29.37 23.40 -4.40
C MET A 146 29.59 24.77 -3.75
N GLN A 147 28.51 25.50 -3.47
CA GLN A 147 28.60 26.81 -2.80
C GLN A 147 29.17 26.71 -1.38
N CYS A 148 28.85 25.63 -0.66
CA CYS A 148 29.43 25.35 0.65
C CYS A 148 30.94 25.10 0.55
N LEU A 149 31.38 24.27 -0.40
CA LEU A 149 32.80 24.00 -0.64
C LEU A 149 33.58 25.26 -1.06
N ILE A 150 32.99 26.13 -1.90
CA ILE A 150 33.61 27.41 -2.30
C ILE A 150 33.79 28.32 -1.09
N ARG A 151 32.73 28.48 -0.28
CA ARG A 151 32.76 29.33 0.93
C ARG A 151 33.85 28.89 1.91
N HIS A 152 34.08 27.58 2.00
CA HIS A 152 35.06 26.96 2.90
C HIS A 152 36.44 26.77 2.24
N GLY A 153 36.70 27.34 1.05
CA GLY A 153 38.00 27.27 0.39
C GLY A 153 38.39 25.88 -0.14
N LEU A 154 37.46 24.93 -0.18
CA LEU A 154 37.67 23.58 -0.71
C LEU A 154 37.37 23.48 -2.22
N MET A 155 36.82 24.53 -2.81
CA MET A 155 36.65 24.67 -4.26
C MET A 155 37.00 26.10 -4.68
N PRO A 156 37.63 26.30 -5.84
CA PRO A 156 37.93 27.65 -6.32
C PRO A 156 36.63 28.43 -6.62
N PRO A 157 36.61 29.75 -6.41
CA PRO A 157 35.46 30.60 -6.75
C PRO A 157 35.31 30.80 -8.26
N ASP A 158 36.40 30.72 -9.01
CA ASP A 158 36.40 30.76 -10.47
C ASP A 158 35.85 29.47 -11.08
N GLU A 159 35.05 29.59 -12.15
CA GLU A 159 34.42 28.43 -12.79
C GLU A 159 35.39 27.63 -13.66
N ALA A 160 36.34 28.28 -14.33
CA ALA A 160 37.32 27.61 -15.18
C ALA A 160 38.28 26.77 -14.34
N GLU A 161 38.76 27.30 -13.21
CA GLU A 161 39.56 26.56 -12.23
C GLU A 161 38.82 25.36 -11.66
N ARG A 162 37.53 25.51 -11.30
CA ARG A 162 36.71 24.37 -10.85
C ARG A 162 36.56 23.31 -11.93
N LYS A 163 36.46 23.73 -13.20
CA LYS A 163 36.30 22.83 -14.33
C LYS A 163 37.57 22.01 -14.56
N ALA A 164 38.75 22.60 -14.38
CA ALA A 164 40.02 21.89 -14.47
C ALA A 164 40.13 20.72 -13.45
N LEU A 165 39.49 20.83 -12.27
CA LEU A 165 39.45 19.75 -11.27
C LEU A 165 38.65 18.51 -11.72
N GLN A 166 37.86 18.59 -12.80
CA GLN A 166 37.05 17.46 -13.27
C GLN A 166 37.91 16.31 -13.78
N ASP A 167 39.06 16.61 -14.39
CA ASP A 167 39.97 15.65 -15.00
C ASP A 167 40.76 14.85 -13.95
N ILE A 168 40.83 15.35 -12.72
CA ILE A 168 41.46 14.67 -11.61
C ILE A 168 40.55 13.53 -11.14
N ASP A 169 41.12 12.32 -11.07
CA ASP A 169 40.40 11.12 -10.65
C ASP A 169 39.95 11.23 -9.17
N PRO A 170 38.64 11.36 -8.90
CA PRO A 170 38.17 11.45 -7.53
C PRO A 170 38.32 10.13 -6.76
N TYR A 171 38.42 8.97 -7.41
CA TYR A 171 38.63 7.69 -6.72
C TYR A 171 40.04 7.62 -6.13
N THR A 172 41.05 8.00 -6.91
CA THR A 172 42.44 8.12 -6.44
C THR A 172 42.54 9.11 -5.28
N LEU A 173 41.93 10.30 -5.40
CA LEU A 173 41.95 11.29 -4.31
C LEU A 173 41.30 10.75 -3.02
N ARG A 174 40.17 10.04 -3.13
CA ARG A 174 39.47 9.44 -1.98
C ARG A 174 40.30 8.35 -1.29
N ALA A 175 41.07 7.57 -2.05
CA ALA A 175 41.91 6.51 -1.52
C ALA A 175 43.22 7.06 -0.92
N GLU A 176 43.97 7.87 -1.68
CA GLU A 176 45.27 8.39 -1.25
C GLU A 176 45.14 9.44 -0.15
N GLY A 177 44.01 10.17 -0.09
CA GLY A 177 43.73 11.13 0.98
C GLY A 177 43.64 10.51 2.39
N LEU A 178 43.67 9.18 2.51
CA LEU A 178 43.78 8.49 3.79
C LEU A 178 45.24 8.34 4.27
N HIS A 179 46.21 8.62 3.41
CA HIS A 179 47.62 8.34 3.67
C HIS A 179 48.54 9.54 3.44
N ARG A 180 48.09 10.54 2.65
CA ARG A 180 48.87 11.75 2.38
C ARG A 180 48.01 13.00 2.43
N GLN A 181 48.64 14.14 2.66
CA GLN A 181 47.99 15.44 2.54
C GLN A 181 47.54 15.69 1.08
N LEU A 182 46.29 16.10 0.93
CA LEU A 182 45.73 16.58 -0.34
C LEU A 182 45.73 18.11 -0.37
N PRO A 183 45.96 18.73 -1.54
CA PRO A 183 45.59 20.12 -1.74
C PRO A 183 44.10 20.34 -1.42
N LEU A 184 43.74 21.48 -0.83
CA LEU A 184 42.36 21.77 -0.39
C LEU A 184 41.34 21.58 -1.52
N HIS A 185 41.65 22.03 -2.73
CA HIS A 185 40.77 21.85 -3.90
C HIS A 185 40.62 20.38 -4.33
N HIS A 186 41.65 19.55 -4.09
CA HIS A 186 41.58 18.11 -4.34
C HIS A 186 40.73 17.41 -3.27
N MET A 187 40.84 17.82 -2.01
CA MET A 187 39.94 17.36 -0.95
C MET A 187 38.49 17.71 -1.28
N GLY A 188 38.20 18.94 -1.70
CA GLY A 188 36.86 19.32 -2.14
C GLY A 188 36.38 18.52 -3.35
N ARG A 189 37.26 18.18 -4.30
CA ARG A 189 36.94 17.29 -5.44
C ARG A 189 36.53 15.89 -4.98
N ALA A 190 37.25 15.33 -4.00
CA ALA A 190 36.91 14.04 -3.38
C ALA A 190 35.54 14.08 -2.69
N VAL A 191 35.30 15.09 -1.85
CA VAL A 191 34.02 15.29 -1.13
C VAL A 191 32.86 15.52 -2.10
N PHE A 192 33.03 16.37 -3.13
CA PHE A 192 32.01 16.63 -4.14
C PHE A 192 31.62 15.37 -4.92
N HIS A 193 32.54 14.42 -5.08
CA HIS A 193 32.27 13.16 -5.74
C HIS A 193 31.34 12.25 -4.93
N LEU A 194 31.43 12.23 -3.59
CA LEU A 194 30.53 11.44 -2.73
C LEU A 194 29.04 11.75 -2.99
N ASN A 195 28.73 13.02 -3.29
CA ASN A 195 27.38 13.47 -3.62
C ASN A 195 26.79 12.83 -4.89
N GLN A 196 27.63 12.44 -5.86
CA GLN A 196 27.17 11.89 -7.14
C GLN A 196 26.40 10.59 -6.95
N ARG A 197 26.86 9.76 -6.01
CA ARG A 197 26.27 8.47 -5.67
C ARG A 197 26.33 8.27 -4.18
N ARG A 198 25.52 9.03 -3.46
CA ARG A 198 25.55 8.99 -2.00
C ARG A 198 25.13 7.65 -1.37
N GLY A 199 24.88 6.57 -2.10
CA GLY A 199 24.46 5.27 -1.53
C GLY A 199 22.98 5.22 -1.15
N PHE A 200 22.48 4.06 -0.71
CA PHE A 200 21.09 3.90 -0.25
C PHE A 200 20.98 4.10 1.26
N LYS A 201 19.99 4.89 1.71
CA LYS A 201 19.68 5.03 3.14
C LYS A 201 18.45 4.19 3.45
N SER A 202 18.67 3.11 4.20
CA SER A 202 17.60 2.21 4.67
C SER A 202 16.52 3.00 5.41
N ASN A 203 15.26 2.63 5.19
CA ASN A 203 14.12 3.16 5.91
C ASN A 203 13.20 2.02 6.36
N ARG A 204 13.10 1.83 7.67
CA ARG A 204 12.34 0.74 8.31
C ARG A 204 10.92 0.57 7.76
N LYS A 205 10.20 1.66 7.52
CA LYS A 205 8.80 1.65 7.00
C LYS A 205 8.75 1.39 5.49
N ALA A 206 9.61 2.04 4.70
CA ALA A 206 9.59 1.91 3.23
C ALA A 206 10.15 0.57 2.73
N ASP A 207 11.05 -0.05 3.50
CA ASP A 207 11.86 -1.17 3.03
C ASP A 207 11.23 -2.54 3.28
N ARG A 208 10.23 -2.64 4.18
CA ARG A 208 9.69 -3.91 4.66
C ARG A 208 9.17 -4.83 3.56
N ASP A 209 8.40 -4.30 2.63
CA ASP A 209 7.73 -5.08 1.57
C ASP A 209 8.45 -4.97 0.22
N SER A 210 9.63 -4.33 0.19
CA SER A 210 10.41 -4.15 -1.02
C SER A 210 11.17 -5.42 -1.39
N LYS A 211 10.85 -5.96 -2.56
CA LYS A 211 11.57 -7.10 -3.15
C LYS A 211 13.03 -6.79 -3.48
N GLU A 212 13.40 -5.50 -3.58
CA GLU A 212 14.77 -5.06 -3.85
C GLU A 212 15.63 -4.99 -2.59
N VAL A 213 15.04 -4.89 -1.39
CA VAL A 213 15.79 -4.72 -0.14
C VAL A 213 16.60 -5.97 0.21
N GLY A 214 16.08 -7.16 -0.08
CA GLY A 214 16.82 -8.42 0.11
C GLY A 214 18.12 -8.46 -0.69
N PRO A 215 18.07 -8.29 -2.03
CA PRO A 215 19.25 -8.15 -2.87
C PRO A 215 20.20 -7.03 -2.42
N ILE A 216 19.68 -5.86 -2.03
CA ILE A 216 20.49 -4.73 -1.53
C ILE A 216 21.24 -5.14 -0.26
N LYS A 217 20.55 -5.70 0.75
CA LYS A 217 21.18 -6.14 2.00
C LYS A 217 22.29 -7.16 1.77
N SER A 218 22.02 -8.16 0.92
CA SER A 218 23.06 -9.13 0.54
C SER A 218 24.24 -8.47 -0.18
N GLY A 219 23.99 -7.49 -1.04
CA GLY A 219 25.06 -6.73 -1.70
C GLY A 219 25.87 -5.85 -0.75
N VAL A 220 25.26 -5.31 0.31
CA VAL A 220 25.93 -4.54 1.37
C VAL A 220 26.81 -5.46 2.21
N GLU A 221 26.30 -6.62 2.62
CA GLU A 221 27.05 -7.61 3.41
C GLU A 221 28.27 -8.14 2.64
N LYS A 222 28.07 -8.52 1.36
CA LYS A 222 29.19 -8.88 0.46
C LYS A 222 30.21 -7.77 0.34
N LEU A 223 29.76 -6.53 0.17
CA LEU A 223 30.68 -5.39 0.07
C LEU A 223 31.53 -5.25 1.32
N ARG A 224 30.93 -5.31 2.52
CA ARG A 224 31.67 -5.22 3.79
C ARG A 224 32.65 -6.37 3.97
N GLN A 225 32.27 -7.59 3.57
CA GLN A 225 33.17 -8.76 3.60
C GLN A 225 34.37 -8.56 2.67
N ILE A 226 34.13 -8.23 1.41
CA ILE A 226 35.20 -8.01 0.42
C ILE A 226 36.13 -6.89 0.89
N MET A 227 35.57 -5.79 1.40
CA MET A 227 36.39 -4.69 1.92
C MET A 227 37.32 -5.13 3.06
N ALA A 228 36.84 -6.01 3.95
CA ALA A 228 37.64 -6.54 5.04
C ALA A 228 38.73 -7.52 4.54
N GLU A 229 38.40 -8.39 3.58
CA GLU A 229 39.34 -9.35 2.96
C GLU A 229 40.43 -8.64 2.16
N ASP A 230 40.07 -7.63 1.36
CA ASP A 230 40.99 -6.85 0.53
C ASP A 230 41.78 -5.79 1.33
N GLY A 231 41.47 -5.62 2.62
CA GLY A 231 42.11 -4.59 3.46
C GLY A 231 41.81 -3.16 3.02
N THR A 232 40.62 -2.89 2.47
CA THR A 232 40.22 -1.56 1.99
C THR A 232 39.38 -0.83 3.04
N PRO A 233 39.95 0.16 3.76
CA PRO A 233 39.30 0.74 4.94
C PRO A 233 38.08 1.60 4.61
N THR A 234 37.91 2.03 3.36
CA THR A 234 36.77 2.86 2.93
C THR A 234 36.24 2.42 1.57
N LEU A 235 35.00 2.81 1.27
CA LEU A 235 34.40 2.61 -0.05
C LEU A 235 35.23 3.29 -1.15
N GLY A 236 35.86 4.42 -0.86
CA GLY A 236 36.78 5.11 -1.77
C GLY A 236 37.95 4.24 -2.18
N SER A 237 38.65 3.66 -1.20
CA SER A 237 39.78 2.74 -1.41
C SER A 237 39.37 1.50 -2.21
N PHE A 238 38.25 0.87 -1.85
CA PHE A 238 37.69 -0.27 -2.58
C PHE A 238 37.40 0.07 -4.04
N LEU A 239 36.70 1.18 -4.31
CA LEU A 239 36.35 1.56 -5.68
C LEU A 239 37.58 1.99 -6.50
N HIS A 240 38.61 2.56 -5.85
CA HIS A 240 39.88 2.86 -6.50
C HIS A 240 40.63 1.59 -6.90
N GLN A 241 40.77 0.62 -5.99
CA GLN A 241 41.39 -0.68 -6.27
C GLN A 241 40.69 -1.39 -7.43
N ARG A 242 39.36 -1.50 -7.41
CA ARG A 242 38.58 -2.07 -8.52
C ARG A 242 38.88 -1.40 -9.85
N ARG A 243 39.05 -0.07 -9.85
CA ARG A 243 39.35 0.68 -11.05
C ARG A 243 40.75 0.36 -11.57
N MET A 244 41.74 0.22 -10.68
CA MET A 244 43.11 -0.20 -11.04
C MET A 244 43.12 -1.61 -11.65
N GLU A 245 42.23 -2.49 -11.18
CA GLU A 245 42.04 -3.85 -11.71
C GLU A 245 41.17 -3.90 -13.00
N GLY A 246 40.75 -2.75 -13.54
CA GLY A 246 39.89 -2.68 -14.73
C GLY A 246 38.43 -3.12 -14.49
N LEU A 247 38.01 -3.27 -13.23
CA LEU A 247 36.66 -3.67 -12.85
C LEU A 247 35.70 -2.47 -12.78
N THR A 248 34.40 -2.76 -12.94
CA THR A 248 33.34 -1.75 -12.82
C THR A 248 33.22 -1.22 -11.37
N VAL A 249 33.12 0.10 -11.25
CA VAL A 249 32.76 0.83 -10.01
C VAL A 249 31.24 1.03 -9.86
N ARG A 250 30.45 0.51 -10.80
CA ARG A 250 28.98 0.54 -10.77
C ARG A 250 28.45 -0.77 -10.21
N SER A 251 27.68 -0.68 -9.12
CA SER A 251 26.79 -1.74 -8.69
C SER A 251 25.71 -1.98 -9.75
N ARG A 252 25.54 -3.24 -10.15
CA ARG A 252 24.52 -3.68 -11.12
C ARG A 252 23.80 -4.90 -10.56
N LEU A 253 22.49 -4.94 -10.76
CA LEU A 253 21.69 -6.09 -10.40
C LEU A 253 22.00 -7.21 -11.40
N GLN A 254 22.48 -8.35 -10.89
CA GLN A 254 22.64 -9.56 -11.67
C GLN A 254 21.47 -10.49 -11.40
N GLU A 255 20.95 -11.14 -12.45
CA GLU A 255 19.92 -12.16 -12.33
C GLU A 255 20.54 -13.53 -12.64
N GLN A 256 20.74 -14.36 -11.62
CA GLN A 256 21.19 -15.75 -11.77
C GLN A 256 20.22 -16.71 -11.11
N LYS A 257 19.82 -17.78 -11.83
CA LYS A 257 19.01 -18.90 -11.31
C LYS A 257 17.81 -18.44 -10.45
N SER A 258 17.02 -17.49 -10.95
CA SER A 258 15.85 -16.92 -10.26
C SER A 258 16.15 -16.08 -8.99
N LYS A 259 17.43 -15.79 -8.68
CA LYS A 259 17.87 -14.86 -7.63
C LYS A 259 18.51 -13.62 -8.22
N SER A 260 17.88 -12.47 -7.98
CA SER A 260 18.50 -11.16 -8.22
C SER A 260 19.46 -10.85 -7.06
N SER A 261 20.69 -10.48 -7.36
CA SER A 261 21.70 -10.07 -6.37
C SER A 261 22.60 -8.98 -6.94
N TYR A 262 23.20 -8.19 -6.05
CA TYR A 262 24.28 -7.28 -6.42
C TYR A 262 25.63 -7.93 -6.12
N ASP A 263 26.64 -7.63 -6.95
CA ASP A 263 28.05 -8.01 -6.69
C ASP A 263 28.56 -7.31 -5.44
N PHE A 264 28.22 -6.02 -5.34
CA PHE A 264 28.39 -5.19 -4.16
C PHE A 264 27.32 -4.09 -4.21
N TYR A 265 26.94 -3.53 -3.05
CA TYR A 265 25.98 -2.44 -3.01
C TYR A 265 26.34 -1.40 -1.92
N PRO A 266 26.70 -0.17 -2.29
CA PRO A 266 27.05 0.86 -1.29
C PRO A 266 25.84 1.41 -0.54
N GLU A 267 25.82 1.23 0.78
CA GLU A 267 24.89 1.92 1.67
C GLU A 267 25.40 3.31 2.05
N ARG A 268 24.48 4.15 2.54
CA ARG A 268 24.78 5.52 3.00
C ARG A 268 25.85 5.54 4.10
N ALA A 269 25.79 4.60 5.04
CA ALA A 269 26.70 4.55 6.18
C ALA A 269 28.17 4.44 5.74
N LEU A 270 28.48 3.60 4.75
CA LEU A 270 29.85 3.47 4.22
C LEU A 270 30.41 4.78 3.66
N LEU A 271 29.55 5.67 3.14
CA LEU A 271 30.00 6.99 2.67
C LEU A 271 30.13 8.00 3.80
N GLU A 272 29.28 7.91 4.83
CA GLU A 272 29.39 8.73 6.04
C GLU A 272 30.70 8.35 6.77
N GLU A 273 30.96 7.06 6.97
CA GLU A 273 32.21 6.49 7.50
C GLU A 273 33.45 6.94 6.69
N GLU A 274 33.38 6.87 5.34
CA GLU A 274 34.46 7.36 4.48
C GLU A 274 34.68 8.87 4.59
N PHE A 275 33.60 9.67 4.61
CA PHE A 275 33.70 11.12 4.75
C PHE A 275 34.37 11.49 6.08
N ASP A 276 33.98 10.83 7.16
CA ASP A 276 34.52 11.07 8.50
C ASP A 276 35.99 10.72 8.59
N LEU A 277 36.39 9.54 8.11
CA LEU A 277 37.79 9.13 8.13
C LEU A 277 38.65 10.05 7.24
N LEU A 278 38.18 10.36 6.03
CA LEU A 278 38.89 11.27 5.13
C LEU A 278 39.04 12.66 5.74
N TRP A 279 37.99 13.20 6.38
CA TRP A 279 38.04 14.48 7.04
C TRP A 279 39.02 14.48 8.21
N GLN A 280 38.92 13.48 9.09
CA GLN A 280 39.78 13.34 10.27
C GLN A 280 41.25 13.26 9.88
N THR A 281 41.59 12.43 8.88
CA THR A 281 42.96 12.30 8.38
C THR A 281 43.47 13.61 7.79
N GLN A 282 42.69 14.27 6.92
CA GLN A 282 43.12 15.51 6.29
C GLN A 282 43.25 16.66 7.30
N ALA A 283 42.37 16.73 8.31
CA ALA A 283 42.48 17.71 9.39
C ALA A 283 43.73 17.53 10.24
N GLY A 284 44.22 16.29 10.39
CA GLY A 284 45.51 15.99 11.02
C GLY A 284 46.71 16.57 10.24
N PHE A 285 46.62 16.67 8.91
CA PHE A 285 47.64 17.31 8.07
C PHE A 285 47.44 18.83 7.91
N ASN A 286 46.20 19.32 8.00
CA ASN A 286 45.87 20.71 7.75
C ASN A 286 44.87 21.26 8.79
N PRO A 287 45.35 22.04 9.78
CA PRO A 287 44.50 22.66 10.81
C PRO A 287 43.42 23.61 10.28
N GLN A 288 43.48 24.05 9.02
CA GLN A 288 42.42 24.87 8.41
C GLN A 288 41.09 24.10 8.27
N LEU A 289 41.10 22.77 8.35
CA LEU A 289 39.90 21.94 8.26
C LEU A 289 39.21 21.84 9.63
N THR A 290 38.33 22.80 9.90
CA THR A 290 37.68 22.91 11.21
C THR A 290 36.47 21.97 11.40
N PRO A 291 36.09 21.64 12.64
CA PRO A 291 34.86 20.88 12.92
C PRO A 291 33.58 21.54 12.39
N ALA A 292 33.51 22.88 12.41
CA ALA A 292 32.36 23.61 11.90
C ALA A 292 32.20 23.45 10.38
N MET A 293 33.31 23.44 9.63
CA MET A 293 33.30 23.16 8.18
C MET A 293 32.83 21.73 7.90
N ARG A 294 33.27 20.75 8.71
CA ARG A 294 32.82 19.36 8.59
C ARG A 294 31.30 19.26 8.68
N GLU A 295 30.72 19.84 9.73
CA GLU A 295 29.28 19.77 10.00
C GLU A 295 28.45 20.42 8.90
N ASP A 296 28.87 21.60 8.43
CA ASP A 296 28.23 22.30 7.31
C ASP A 296 28.20 21.45 6.02
N ILE A 297 29.34 20.84 5.70
CA ILE A 297 29.51 20.04 4.48
C ILE A 297 28.75 18.71 4.59
N GLU A 298 28.84 18.03 5.74
CA GLU A 298 28.14 16.79 6.04
C GLU A 298 26.63 16.96 5.87
N LYS A 299 26.10 18.07 6.42
CA LYS A 299 24.70 18.44 6.31
C LYS A 299 24.29 18.58 4.84
N GLU A 300 25.00 19.36 4.02
CA GLU A 300 24.63 19.53 2.61
C GLU A 300 24.79 18.22 1.80
N LEU A 301 25.79 17.41 2.12
CA LEU A 301 26.07 16.15 1.43
C LEU A 301 25.00 15.08 1.69
N PHE A 302 24.67 14.85 2.96
CA PHE A 302 23.84 13.71 3.38
C PHE A 302 22.38 14.05 3.69
N PHE A 303 22.01 15.34 3.79
CA PHE A 303 20.63 15.74 4.06
C PHE A 303 19.63 15.13 3.06
N GLN A 304 18.57 14.56 3.62
CA GLN A 304 17.41 14.11 2.87
C GLN A 304 16.15 14.56 3.57
N ARG A 305 15.16 15.03 2.80
CA ARG A 305 13.87 15.41 3.35
C ARG A 305 13.21 14.17 3.97
N PRO A 306 12.56 14.30 5.15
CA PRO A 306 11.80 13.20 5.73
C PRO A 306 10.70 12.74 4.75
N LEU A 307 10.34 11.46 4.83
CA LEU A 307 9.19 10.95 4.11
C LEU A 307 7.93 11.61 4.66
N LYS A 308 6.96 11.90 3.77
CA LYS A 308 5.66 12.40 4.23
C LYS A 308 4.97 11.25 4.99
N PRO A 309 4.52 11.46 6.24
CA PRO A 309 3.77 10.44 6.96
C PRO A 309 2.47 10.13 6.22
N VAL A 310 2.05 8.86 6.28
CA VAL A 310 0.75 8.44 5.78
C VAL A 310 -0.23 8.58 6.93
N GLU A 311 -1.19 9.49 6.81
CA GLU A 311 -2.22 9.69 7.83
C GLU A 311 -3.16 8.47 7.86
N PRO A 312 -3.34 7.82 9.03
CA PRO A 312 -4.33 6.76 9.17
C PRO A 312 -5.75 7.27 8.92
N GLY A 313 -6.63 6.39 8.44
CA GLY A 313 -8.06 6.69 8.35
C GLY A 313 -8.68 6.93 9.74
N LYS A 314 -9.89 7.49 9.76
CA LYS A 314 -10.62 7.83 11.00
C LYS A 314 -11.32 6.62 11.61
N CYS A 315 -11.45 6.62 12.94
CA CYS A 315 -12.21 5.63 13.70
C CYS A 315 -13.67 5.61 13.24
N THR A 316 -14.26 4.40 13.17
CA THR A 316 -15.68 4.22 12.80
C THR A 316 -16.65 4.93 13.74
N PHE A 317 -16.42 4.85 15.05
CA PHE A 317 -17.35 5.39 16.06
C PHE A 317 -17.01 6.79 16.52
N LEU A 318 -15.73 7.19 16.45
CA LEU A 318 -15.23 8.48 16.91
C LEU A 318 -14.42 9.14 15.79
N PRO A 319 -15.06 9.79 14.79
CA PRO A 319 -14.38 10.26 13.57
C PRO A 319 -13.28 11.31 13.78
N HIS A 320 -13.19 11.91 14.98
CA HIS A 320 -12.11 12.83 15.35
C HIS A 320 -10.80 12.11 15.72
N GLU A 321 -10.83 10.80 15.99
CA GLU A 321 -9.67 10.00 16.35
C GLU A 321 -9.17 9.18 15.15
N PRO A 322 -7.84 9.04 14.94
CA PRO A 322 -7.30 8.09 13.98
C PRO A 322 -7.60 6.64 14.38
N ARG A 323 -7.61 5.75 13.40
CA ARG A 323 -7.66 4.30 13.63
C ARG A 323 -6.44 3.82 14.42
N ALA A 324 -6.64 2.86 15.31
CA ALA A 324 -5.58 2.27 16.11
C ALA A 324 -4.62 1.43 15.23
N PRO A 325 -3.29 1.58 15.39
CA PRO A 325 -2.31 0.71 14.76
C PRO A 325 -2.52 -0.76 15.15
N TRP A 326 -2.43 -1.63 14.16
CA TRP A 326 -2.65 -3.07 14.31
C TRP A 326 -1.66 -3.74 15.24
N ALA A 327 -0.42 -3.23 15.28
CA ALA A 327 0.61 -3.75 16.16
C ALA A 327 0.28 -3.58 17.65
N LEU A 328 -0.61 -2.66 18.05
CA LEU A 328 -0.89 -2.44 19.46
C LEU A 328 -1.42 -3.70 20.14
N PRO A 329 -0.94 -4.07 21.34
CA PRO A 329 -1.51 -5.15 22.14
C PRO A 329 -3.02 -4.97 22.35
N LEU A 330 -3.51 -3.73 22.53
CA LEU A 330 -4.94 -3.43 22.56
C LEU A 330 -5.68 -3.91 21.31
N THR A 331 -5.11 -3.68 20.13
CA THR A 331 -5.71 -4.08 18.86
C THR A 331 -5.66 -5.59 18.64
N GLN A 332 -4.54 -6.23 18.99
CA GLN A 332 -4.42 -7.69 18.95
C GLN A 332 -5.43 -8.35 19.89
N ARG A 333 -5.55 -7.85 21.13
CA ARG A 333 -6.46 -8.35 22.14
C ARG A 333 -7.92 -8.17 21.74
N PHE A 334 -8.31 -6.99 21.27
CA PHE A 334 -9.65 -6.73 20.72
C PHE A 334 -10.03 -7.72 19.62
N ARG A 335 -9.15 -7.90 18.62
CA ARG A 335 -9.37 -8.84 17.52
C ARG A 335 -9.55 -10.28 18.01
N ILE A 336 -8.71 -10.72 18.95
CA ILE A 336 -8.80 -12.08 19.51
C ILE A 336 -10.11 -12.25 20.28
N LEU A 337 -10.49 -11.28 21.12
CA LEU A 337 -11.76 -11.31 21.84
C LEU A 337 -12.96 -11.34 20.89
N GLN A 338 -12.92 -10.60 19.77
CA GLN A 338 -13.96 -10.68 18.73
C GLN A 338 -14.08 -12.09 18.15
N GLU A 339 -12.96 -12.72 17.79
CA GLU A 339 -12.98 -14.09 17.28
C GLU A 339 -13.53 -15.09 18.30
N LEU A 340 -13.14 -14.95 19.58
CA LEU A 340 -13.63 -15.80 20.65
C LEU A 340 -15.12 -15.57 20.95
N SER A 341 -15.61 -14.33 20.88
CA SER A 341 -17.04 -14.02 21.09
C SER A 341 -17.95 -14.62 20.01
N ASN A 342 -17.42 -14.83 18.80
CA ASN A 342 -18.13 -15.45 17.69
C ASN A 342 -17.99 -16.98 17.67
N LEU A 343 -17.19 -17.54 18.59
CA LEU A 343 -16.88 -18.96 18.63
C LEU A 343 -17.97 -19.70 19.42
N MET A 344 -18.55 -20.70 18.77
CA MET A 344 -19.54 -21.61 19.36
C MET A 344 -18.99 -23.02 19.31
N ILE A 345 -19.18 -23.76 20.40
CA ILE A 345 -18.92 -25.20 20.45
C ILE A 345 -20.15 -25.91 19.91
N VAL A 346 -19.94 -26.78 18.93
CA VAL A 346 -20.95 -27.61 18.29
C VAL A 346 -20.75 -29.04 18.74
N GLY A 347 -21.73 -29.58 19.45
CA GLY A 347 -21.74 -30.96 19.92
C GLY A 347 -21.95 -31.97 18.78
N SER A 348 -21.77 -33.26 19.08
CA SER A 348 -22.05 -34.37 18.15
C SER A 348 -23.53 -34.45 17.78
N ASP A 349 -24.42 -33.99 18.65
CA ASP A 349 -25.86 -33.82 18.44
C ASP A 349 -26.23 -32.54 17.67
N TYR A 350 -25.23 -31.78 17.19
CA TYR A 350 -25.37 -30.49 16.52
C TYR A 350 -25.93 -29.36 17.39
N SER A 351 -26.08 -29.56 18.71
CA SER A 351 -26.36 -28.48 19.65
C SER A 351 -25.22 -27.46 19.61
N GLN A 352 -25.54 -26.18 19.78
CA GLN A 352 -24.55 -25.10 19.77
C GLN A 352 -24.63 -24.31 21.07
N ARG A 353 -23.48 -24.09 21.69
CA ARG A 353 -23.36 -23.20 22.85
C ARG A 353 -22.17 -22.24 22.71
N PRO A 354 -22.23 -21.05 23.30
CA PRO A 354 -21.07 -20.17 23.38
C PRO A 354 -20.02 -20.74 24.34
N LEU A 355 -18.84 -20.13 24.33
CA LEU A 355 -17.81 -20.35 25.34
C LEU A 355 -18.26 -19.81 26.71
N THR A 356 -17.90 -20.50 27.79
CA THR A 356 -17.96 -19.90 29.13
C THR A 356 -16.86 -18.86 29.32
N LEU A 357 -16.94 -18.06 30.39
CA LEU A 357 -15.92 -17.07 30.71
C LEU A 357 -14.55 -17.71 30.93
N GLU A 358 -14.52 -18.84 31.64
CA GLU A 358 -13.30 -19.61 31.94
C GLU A 358 -12.70 -20.20 30.65
N GLU A 359 -13.52 -20.83 29.80
CA GLU A 359 -13.08 -21.37 28.51
C GLU A 359 -12.50 -20.25 27.62
N ARG A 360 -13.18 -19.11 27.54
CA ARG A 360 -12.72 -17.94 26.78
C ARG A 360 -11.40 -17.41 27.33
N ASN A 361 -11.25 -17.28 28.65
CA ASN A 361 -10.03 -16.78 29.27
C ASN A 361 -8.83 -17.71 29.04
N ALA A 362 -9.04 -19.03 29.12
CA ALA A 362 -8.00 -20.01 28.80
C ALA A 362 -7.53 -19.91 27.34
N LEU A 363 -8.48 -19.79 26.39
CA LEU A 363 -8.17 -19.61 24.98
C LEU A 363 -7.50 -18.26 24.69
N LEU A 364 -7.95 -17.18 25.32
CA LEU A 364 -7.37 -15.85 25.20
C LEU A 364 -5.90 -15.87 25.64
N ALA A 365 -5.60 -16.43 26.82
CA ALA A 365 -4.23 -16.54 27.31
C ALA A 365 -3.33 -17.32 26.33
N LYS A 366 -3.83 -18.43 25.76
CA LYS A 366 -3.11 -19.22 24.76
C LYS A 366 -2.86 -18.44 23.47
N LEU A 367 -3.86 -17.72 22.97
CA LEU A 367 -3.77 -16.93 21.74
C LEU A 367 -2.88 -15.69 21.90
N LEU A 368 -2.82 -15.07 23.08
CA LEU A 368 -1.90 -13.96 23.36
C LEU A 368 -0.42 -14.41 23.42
N GLY A 369 -0.17 -15.70 23.64
CA GLY A 369 1.17 -16.27 23.69
C GLY A 369 1.67 -16.88 22.38
N GLN A 370 0.85 -16.98 21.34
CA GLN A 370 1.17 -17.71 20.12
C GLN A 370 0.70 -16.99 18.85
N LYS A 371 1.38 -17.21 17.74
CA LYS A 371 0.99 -16.63 16.44
C LYS A 371 -0.31 -17.23 15.90
N THR A 372 -0.50 -18.53 16.06
CA THR A 372 -1.72 -19.25 15.70
C THR A 372 -1.98 -20.38 16.69
N VAL A 373 -3.25 -20.79 16.83
CA VAL A 373 -3.67 -21.92 17.64
C VAL A 373 -4.66 -22.75 16.83
N SER A 374 -4.37 -24.04 16.60
CA SER A 374 -5.26 -24.92 15.85
C SER A 374 -6.52 -25.26 16.64
N PHE A 375 -7.62 -25.52 15.94
CA PHE A 375 -8.86 -25.95 16.60
C PHE A 375 -8.68 -27.25 17.41
N ASP A 376 -7.80 -28.16 16.97
CA ASP A 376 -7.41 -29.34 17.75
C ASP A 376 -6.73 -28.96 19.07
N ALA A 377 -5.80 -27.99 19.03
CA ALA A 377 -5.12 -27.53 20.23
C ALA A 377 -6.06 -26.78 21.18
N MET A 378 -7.14 -26.19 20.67
CA MET A 378 -8.20 -25.57 21.45
C MET A 378 -9.11 -26.62 22.10
N ARG A 379 -9.55 -27.63 21.34
CA ARG A 379 -10.31 -28.79 21.88
C ARG A 379 -9.59 -29.45 23.04
N LYS A 380 -8.29 -29.74 22.86
CA LYS A 380 -7.43 -30.34 23.89
C LYS A 380 -7.31 -29.44 25.13
N LEU A 381 -7.18 -28.13 24.95
CA LEU A 381 -7.09 -27.18 26.06
C LEU A 381 -8.38 -27.14 26.88
N LEU A 382 -9.52 -27.11 26.19
CA LEU A 382 -10.84 -27.02 26.80
C LEU A 382 -11.40 -28.38 27.26
N ARG A 383 -10.70 -29.48 26.97
CA ARG A 383 -11.13 -30.86 27.30
C ARG A 383 -12.53 -31.17 26.74
N LEU A 384 -12.79 -30.76 25.50
CA LEU A 384 -14.09 -30.98 24.85
C LEU A 384 -14.29 -32.47 24.51
N PRO A 385 -15.55 -32.97 24.55
CA PRO A 385 -15.87 -34.34 24.15
C PRO A 385 -15.44 -34.65 22.71
N GLU A 386 -15.16 -35.92 22.44
CA GLU A 386 -14.85 -36.41 21.10
C GLU A 386 -16.00 -36.12 20.12
N GLY A 387 -15.68 -35.73 18.89
CA GLY A 387 -16.66 -35.29 17.89
C GLY A 387 -17.14 -33.84 18.02
N SER A 388 -16.77 -33.12 19.09
CA SER A 388 -17.05 -31.68 19.19
C SER A 388 -16.27 -30.88 18.14
N ARG A 389 -16.89 -29.87 17.56
CA ARG A 389 -16.23 -28.94 16.62
C ARG A 389 -16.56 -27.48 16.95
N PHE A 390 -15.87 -26.54 16.31
CA PHE A 390 -16.21 -25.13 16.41
C PHE A 390 -17.01 -24.66 15.18
N ASN A 391 -17.95 -23.72 15.35
CA ASN A 391 -18.75 -23.17 14.24
C ASN A 391 -17.90 -22.46 13.16
N LEU A 392 -16.75 -21.91 13.53
CA LEU A 392 -15.82 -21.24 12.62
C LEU A 392 -14.85 -22.22 11.93
N GLU A 393 -14.83 -23.49 12.34
CA GLU A 393 -13.99 -24.53 11.76
C GLU A 393 -14.52 -24.97 10.40
N SER A 394 -13.62 -25.09 9.43
CA SER A 394 -13.91 -25.58 8.08
C SER A 394 -12.65 -26.15 7.46
N ASP A 395 -12.78 -26.83 6.31
CA ASP A 395 -11.63 -27.36 5.57
C ASP A 395 -10.56 -26.30 5.27
N LYS A 396 -10.98 -25.03 5.12
CA LYS A 396 -10.08 -23.88 4.92
C LYS A 396 -9.55 -23.26 6.20
N ARG A 397 -10.31 -23.34 7.28
CA ARG A 397 -10.01 -22.66 8.54
C ARG A 397 -9.81 -23.70 9.61
N LYS A 398 -8.54 -24.06 9.81
CA LYS A 398 -8.08 -25.07 10.78
C LYS A 398 -7.52 -24.46 12.07
N GLU A 399 -7.37 -23.14 12.11
CA GLU A 399 -6.75 -22.42 13.23
C GLU A 399 -7.32 -21.01 13.41
N LEU A 400 -7.09 -20.46 14.61
CA LEU A 400 -7.28 -19.05 14.93
C LEU A 400 -5.93 -18.33 14.99
N LYS A 401 -5.91 -17.09 14.51
CA LYS A 401 -4.72 -16.22 14.60
C LYS A 401 -4.62 -15.63 16.01
N GLY A 402 -3.49 -15.82 16.67
CA GLY A 402 -3.15 -15.21 17.95
C GLY A 402 -2.36 -13.90 17.80
N ASP A 403 -1.67 -13.48 18.85
CA ASP A 403 -1.02 -12.17 18.92
C ASP A 403 0.33 -12.18 18.16
N GLU A 404 0.32 -11.57 16.98
CA GLU A 404 1.51 -11.47 16.13
C GLU A 404 2.56 -10.50 16.67
N THR A 405 2.16 -9.47 17.42
CA THR A 405 3.07 -8.51 18.03
C THR A 405 3.79 -9.15 19.20
N ALA A 406 3.06 -9.81 20.08
CA ALA A 406 3.63 -10.52 21.22
C ALA A 406 4.57 -11.61 20.75
N THR A 407 4.18 -12.41 19.74
CA THR A 407 5.06 -13.45 19.18
C THR A 407 6.35 -12.88 18.58
N LEU A 408 6.28 -11.67 17.99
CA LEU A 408 7.46 -11.01 17.45
C LEU A 408 8.37 -10.50 18.56
N LEU A 409 7.82 -9.79 19.55
CA LEU A 409 8.61 -9.14 20.60
C LEU A 409 9.12 -10.11 21.67
N SER A 410 8.45 -11.26 21.87
CA SER A 410 8.86 -12.29 22.82
C SER A 410 9.99 -13.21 22.33
N LYS A 411 10.55 -12.95 21.15
CA LYS A 411 11.74 -13.66 20.65
C LYS A 411 12.94 -13.46 21.59
N LYS A 412 13.79 -14.49 21.69
CA LYS A 412 14.92 -14.55 22.66
C LYS A 412 15.91 -13.40 22.49
N GLU A 413 16.16 -12.98 21.26
CA GLU A 413 17.05 -11.89 20.88
C GLU A 413 16.46 -10.49 21.13
N LEU A 414 15.17 -10.41 21.48
CA LEU A 414 14.42 -9.20 21.85
C LEU A 414 14.07 -9.25 23.35
N PHE A 415 12.78 -9.22 23.73
CA PHE A 415 12.38 -9.27 25.14
C PHE A 415 12.36 -10.68 25.74
N GLY A 416 12.37 -11.74 24.92
CA GLY A 416 12.21 -13.10 25.41
C GLY A 416 10.90 -13.30 26.21
N LYS A 417 10.95 -14.18 27.22
CA LYS A 417 9.80 -14.47 28.08
C LYS A 417 9.33 -13.26 28.90
N THR A 418 10.24 -12.32 29.21
CA THR A 418 9.94 -11.09 29.97
C THR A 418 8.80 -10.29 29.36
N TRP A 419 8.64 -10.34 28.02
CA TRP A 419 7.52 -9.69 27.34
C TRP A 419 6.15 -10.06 27.95
N HIS A 420 5.94 -11.34 28.27
CA HIS A 420 4.67 -11.84 28.79
C HIS A 420 4.47 -11.51 30.28
N HIS A 421 5.52 -11.07 30.98
CA HIS A 421 5.45 -10.62 32.37
C HIS A 421 5.17 -9.12 32.49
N LEU A 422 5.27 -8.37 31.39
CA LEU A 422 4.88 -6.96 31.36
C LEU A 422 3.36 -6.82 31.51
N SER A 423 2.93 -5.78 32.23
CA SER A 423 1.51 -5.42 32.27
C SER A 423 1.00 -5.06 30.89
N PHE A 424 -0.31 -5.21 30.68
CA PHE A 424 -0.94 -4.89 29.40
C PHE A 424 -0.71 -3.42 29.00
N GLU A 425 -0.77 -2.51 29.96
CA GLU A 425 -0.47 -1.09 29.79
C GLU A 425 0.96 -0.90 29.31
N ARG A 426 1.91 -1.59 29.96
CA ARG A 426 3.33 -1.47 29.64
C ARG A 426 3.66 -2.04 28.26
N GLN A 427 3.04 -3.15 27.86
CA GLN A 427 3.14 -3.67 26.51
C GLN A 427 2.65 -2.65 25.47
N ASN A 428 1.54 -1.97 25.74
CA ASN A 428 1.00 -0.94 24.85
C ASN A 428 1.95 0.27 24.76
N GLU A 429 2.54 0.71 25.86
CA GLU A 429 3.52 1.81 25.88
C GLU A 429 4.75 1.48 25.05
N VAL A 430 5.36 0.31 25.24
CA VAL A 430 6.55 -0.11 24.48
C VAL A 430 6.25 -0.14 22.98
N VAL A 431 5.14 -0.78 22.60
CA VAL A 431 4.75 -0.84 21.18
C VAL A 431 4.48 0.56 20.64
N GLN A 432 3.90 1.44 21.45
CA GLN A 432 3.68 2.82 21.04
C GLN A 432 5.00 3.56 20.77
N TRP A 433 5.99 3.45 21.66
CA TRP A 433 7.31 4.05 21.42
C TRP A 433 7.92 3.55 20.11
N LEU A 434 7.80 2.26 19.82
CA LEU A 434 8.32 1.65 18.60
C LEU A 434 7.58 2.08 17.33
N LEU A 435 6.28 2.39 17.43
CA LEU A 435 5.47 2.93 16.32
C LEU A 435 5.81 4.40 16.04
N ASP A 436 6.10 5.16 17.10
CA ASP A 436 6.47 6.58 17.04
C ASP A 436 7.88 6.80 16.50
N LEU A 437 8.74 5.77 16.56
CA LEU A 437 10.01 5.77 15.85
C LEU A 437 9.80 6.03 14.34
N ASP A 438 10.58 6.95 13.80
CA ASP A 438 10.54 7.37 12.39
C ASP A 438 9.22 8.06 11.97
N ASP A 439 8.38 8.52 12.91
CA ASP A 439 7.36 9.53 12.59
C ASP A 439 7.99 10.93 12.68
N PRO A 440 8.15 11.66 11.55
CA PRO A 440 8.70 13.01 11.57
C PRO A 440 7.89 14.00 12.43
N GLY A 441 6.63 13.69 12.73
CA GLY A 441 5.72 14.53 13.52
C GLY A 441 5.77 14.30 15.04
N THR A 442 6.31 13.18 15.52
CA THR A 442 6.37 12.86 16.96
C THR A 442 7.69 13.27 17.61
N GLY A 443 8.75 13.47 16.81
CA GLY A 443 10.07 13.88 17.30
C GLY A 443 10.83 12.81 18.08
N ALA A 444 10.33 11.57 18.16
CA ALA A 444 10.97 10.51 18.92
C ALA A 444 12.27 10.03 18.23
N ALA A 445 13.42 10.41 18.78
CA ALA A 445 14.71 9.93 18.29
C ALA A 445 14.92 8.46 18.68
N LYS A 446 15.52 7.68 17.78
CA LYS A 446 15.90 6.29 18.07
C LYS A 446 16.74 6.18 19.35
N THR A 447 17.62 7.15 19.58
CA THR A 447 18.46 7.26 20.77
C THR A 447 17.65 7.32 22.06
N ASP A 448 16.54 8.06 22.08
CA ASP A 448 15.71 8.21 23.28
C ASP A 448 14.95 6.94 23.60
N VAL A 449 14.41 6.27 22.57
CA VAL A 449 13.71 4.99 22.74
C VAL A 449 14.69 3.90 23.20
N VAL A 450 15.90 3.85 22.62
CA VAL A 450 16.95 2.92 23.06
C VAL A 450 17.32 3.20 24.51
N LYS A 451 17.52 4.46 24.89
CA LYS A 451 17.82 4.84 26.27
C LYS A 451 16.72 4.36 27.23
N ARG A 452 15.45 4.61 26.90
CA ARG A 452 14.30 4.12 27.70
C ARG A 452 14.25 2.60 27.80
N LEU A 453 14.53 1.89 26.71
CA LEU A 453 14.56 0.42 26.69
C LEU A 453 15.66 -0.12 27.62
N VAL A 454 16.82 0.53 27.66
CA VAL A 454 17.91 0.18 28.57
C VAL A 454 17.50 0.50 30.01
N THR A 455 17.04 1.72 30.30
CA THR A 455 16.76 2.17 31.67
C THR A 455 15.59 1.45 32.31
N ASP A 456 14.50 1.24 31.56
CA ASP A 456 13.24 0.80 32.16
C ASP A 456 13.09 -0.72 32.19
N PHE A 457 13.93 -1.45 31.45
CA PHE A 457 13.85 -2.91 31.33
C PHE A 457 15.19 -3.62 31.59
N ASP A 458 16.22 -2.87 31.98
CA ASP A 458 17.58 -3.38 32.23
C ASP A 458 18.13 -4.20 31.05
N LEU A 459 17.86 -3.72 29.83
CA LEU A 459 18.28 -4.38 28.61
C LEU A 459 19.69 -3.92 28.23
N GLU A 460 20.51 -4.88 27.81
CA GLU A 460 21.77 -4.57 27.14
C GLU A 460 21.52 -3.63 25.93
N ARG A 461 22.39 -2.65 25.74
CA ARG A 461 22.26 -1.64 24.68
C ARG A 461 22.06 -2.25 23.30
N GLU A 462 22.84 -3.28 22.96
CA GLU A 462 22.74 -3.94 21.65
C GLU A 462 21.35 -4.58 21.44
N ARG A 463 20.79 -5.18 22.49
CA ARG A 463 19.43 -5.74 22.48
C ARG A 463 18.36 -4.66 22.36
N ALA A 464 18.50 -3.55 23.09
CA ALA A 464 17.61 -2.39 22.97
C ALA A 464 17.65 -1.78 21.55
N GLU A 465 18.83 -1.72 20.93
CA GLU A 465 19.00 -1.28 19.54
C GLU A 465 18.32 -2.24 18.55
N ARG A 466 18.44 -3.56 18.75
CA ARG A 466 17.70 -4.56 17.96
C ARG A 466 16.19 -4.35 18.07
N ILE A 467 15.66 -4.18 19.28
CA ILE A 467 14.23 -3.92 19.52
C ILE A 467 13.78 -2.65 18.80
N ALA A 468 14.55 -1.55 18.88
CA ALA A 468 14.22 -0.29 18.21
C ALA A 468 14.18 -0.41 16.66
N THR A 469 14.81 -1.43 16.09
CA THR A 469 14.83 -1.66 14.63
C THR A 469 13.81 -2.69 14.14
N VAL A 470 13.05 -3.31 15.05
CA VAL A 470 12.09 -4.36 14.69
C VAL A 470 10.98 -3.81 13.77
N SER A 471 10.58 -4.61 12.78
CA SER A 471 9.49 -4.26 11.86
C SER A 471 8.16 -4.76 12.42
N LEU A 472 7.38 -3.85 12.99
CA LEU A 472 6.04 -4.13 13.48
C LEU A 472 5.02 -4.30 12.33
N PRO A 473 3.88 -4.97 12.58
CA PRO A 473 2.75 -5.00 11.65
C PRO A 473 2.23 -3.59 11.34
N ASP A 474 2.31 -3.15 10.07
CA ASP A 474 1.82 -1.83 9.63
C ASP A 474 0.47 -1.99 8.93
N ARG A 475 -0.55 -2.11 9.77
CA ARG A 475 -1.96 -2.06 9.40
C ARG A 475 -2.66 -1.23 10.46
N HIS A 476 -3.91 -0.90 10.22
CA HIS A 476 -4.75 -0.20 11.19
C HIS A 476 -6.06 -0.96 11.35
N ALA A 477 -6.60 -0.98 12.57
CA ALA A 477 -7.94 -1.48 12.83
C ALA A 477 -9.01 -0.53 12.24
N ARG A 478 -10.28 -0.94 12.30
CA ARG A 478 -11.40 -0.04 11.94
C ARG A 478 -11.70 1.00 13.03
N LEU A 479 -11.33 0.71 14.28
CA LEU A 479 -11.62 1.54 15.45
C LEU A 479 -10.36 2.27 15.94
N GLY A 480 -10.56 3.42 16.57
CA GLY A 480 -9.57 4.13 17.37
C GLY A 480 -9.41 3.49 18.75
N ARG A 481 -8.42 3.94 19.52
CA ARG A 481 -8.07 3.41 20.84
C ARG A 481 -9.18 3.63 21.84
N THR A 482 -9.81 4.81 21.85
CA THR A 482 -10.84 5.14 22.85
C THR A 482 -12.00 4.17 22.78
N ALA A 483 -12.56 4.00 21.57
CA ALA A 483 -13.65 3.06 21.35
C ALA A 483 -13.23 1.61 21.65
N MET A 484 -12.04 1.23 21.20
CA MET A 484 -11.54 -0.14 21.37
C MET A 484 -11.30 -0.48 22.85
N THR A 485 -10.75 0.42 23.65
CA THR A 485 -10.55 0.24 25.10
C THR A 485 -11.89 0.04 25.81
N ALA A 486 -12.90 0.84 25.49
CA ALA A 486 -14.24 0.71 26.07
C ALA A 486 -14.87 -0.66 25.73
N ILE A 487 -14.74 -1.10 24.48
CA ILE A 487 -15.30 -2.39 24.05
C ILE A 487 -14.53 -3.56 24.69
N VAL A 488 -13.20 -3.55 24.66
CA VAL A 488 -12.37 -4.60 25.26
C VAL A 488 -12.69 -4.78 26.74
N ARG A 489 -12.84 -3.69 27.51
CA ARG A 489 -13.24 -3.78 28.92
C ARG A 489 -14.55 -4.55 29.12
N ASN A 490 -15.56 -4.29 28.28
CA ASN A 490 -16.84 -5.01 28.34
C ASN A 490 -16.69 -6.49 27.94
N MET A 491 -15.92 -6.77 26.87
CA MET A 491 -15.67 -8.14 26.39
C MET A 491 -14.82 -8.97 27.36
N GLU A 492 -14.01 -8.32 28.20
CA GLU A 492 -13.19 -8.99 29.20
C GLU A 492 -13.93 -9.29 30.49
N ALA A 493 -14.86 -8.43 30.88
CA ALA A 493 -15.72 -8.65 32.04
C ALA A 493 -16.66 -9.85 31.83
N GLU A 494 -17.23 -9.98 30.65
CA GLU A 494 -18.24 -11.00 30.33
C GLU A 494 -17.99 -11.60 28.95
N CYS A 495 -18.44 -12.85 28.72
CA CYS A 495 -18.39 -13.47 27.39
C CYS A 495 -19.52 -12.92 26.50
N LEU A 496 -19.38 -11.67 26.05
CA LEU A 496 -20.42 -10.96 25.29
C LEU A 496 -20.24 -11.11 23.78
N PRO A 497 -21.34 -11.23 23.02
CA PRO A 497 -21.34 -10.96 21.59
C PRO A 497 -20.80 -9.55 21.30
N ASN A 498 -20.11 -9.40 20.17
CA ASN A 498 -19.43 -8.14 19.83
C ASN A 498 -20.38 -6.94 19.73
N ASP A 499 -21.57 -7.11 19.16
CA ASP A 499 -22.59 -6.06 19.03
C ASP A 499 -23.12 -5.60 20.41
N VAL A 500 -23.28 -6.54 21.34
CA VAL A 500 -23.67 -6.23 22.73
C VAL A 500 -22.55 -5.48 23.45
N ALA A 501 -21.30 -5.90 23.27
CA ALA A 501 -20.15 -5.20 23.86
C ALA A 501 -19.99 -3.77 23.28
N GLU A 502 -20.22 -3.60 21.98
CA GLU A 502 -20.27 -2.29 21.33
C GLU A 502 -21.41 -1.42 21.87
N ALA A 503 -22.62 -1.97 22.01
CA ALA A 503 -23.78 -1.26 22.57
C ALA A 503 -23.56 -0.83 24.02
N ARG A 504 -23.00 -1.70 24.88
CA ARG A 504 -22.64 -1.36 26.26
C ARG A 504 -21.55 -0.28 26.34
N ALA A 505 -20.66 -0.22 25.34
CA ALA A 505 -19.68 0.84 25.19
C ALA A 505 -20.28 2.15 24.60
N GLY A 506 -21.57 2.20 24.31
CA GLY A 506 -22.27 3.37 23.76
C GLY A 506 -22.17 3.50 22.24
N PHE A 507 -21.84 2.42 21.53
CA PHE A 507 -21.66 2.42 20.08
C PHE A 507 -22.68 1.51 19.37
N HIS A 508 -23.03 1.86 18.13
CA HIS A 508 -23.92 1.04 17.29
C HIS A 508 -23.21 0.58 16.02
N HIS A 509 -23.13 -0.74 15.84
CA HIS A 509 -22.30 -1.38 14.82
C HIS A 509 -22.77 -1.15 13.37
N SER A 510 -24.05 -0.85 13.17
CA SER A 510 -24.71 -0.80 11.85
C SER A 510 -25.53 0.46 11.59
N ASP A 511 -25.71 1.31 12.60
CA ASP A 511 -26.50 2.54 12.48
C ASP A 511 -25.60 3.70 12.88
N LEU A 512 -25.14 4.43 11.87
CA LEU A 512 -24.25 5.58 12.01
C LEU A 512 -24.98 6.86 11.60
N ARG A 513 -26.31 6.81 11.47
CA ARG A 513 -27.11 7.98 11.10
C ARG A 513 -27.00 9.02 12.20
N THR A 514 -26.68 10.25 11.83
CA THR A 514 -26.67 11.39 12.75
C THR A 514 -28.08 11.88 13.07
N GLY A 515 -29.07 11.49 12.26
CA GLY A 515 -30.43 12.04 12.28
C GLY A 515 -30.55 13.40 11.59
N GLU A 516 -29.44 13.94 11.06
CA GLU A 516 -29.42 15.20 10.32
C GLU A 516 -30.08 15.03 8.95
N VAL A 517 -30.91 15.99 8.55
CA VAL A 517 -31.61 16.03 7.27
C VAL A 517 -31.20 17.29 6.53
N PHE A 518 -30.67 17.14 5.31
CA PHE A 518 -30.23 18.26 4.48
C PHE A 518 -31.30 18.67 3.47
N GLU A 519 -31.44 19.99 3.24
CA GLU A 519 -32.33 20.54 2.21
C GLU A 519 -31.87 20.21 0.78
N THR A 520 -30.57 20.01 0.58
CA THR A 520 -29.99 19.53 -0.69
C THR A 520 -28.96 18.47 -0.39
N LEU A 521 -28.63 17.62 -1.37
CA LEU A 521 -27.56 16.66 -1.20
C LEU A 521 -26.23 17.42 -1.06
N PRO A 522 -25.53 17.31 0.10
CA PRO A 522 -24.31 18.06 0.34
C PRO A 522 -23.13 17.44 -0.43
N TYR A 523 -21.97 18.09 -0.37
CA TYR A 523 -20.73 17.43 -0.79
C TYR A 523 -20.54 16.15 0.02
N TYR A 524 -20.31 15.02 -0.67
CA TYR A 524 -20.24 13.70 -0.03
C TYR A 524 -19.20 13.62 1.09
N GLY A 525 -18.15 14.47 1.08
CA GLY A 525 -17.14 14.48 2.13
C GLY A 525 -17.65 14.92 3.51
N ILE A 526 -18.82 15.55 3.59
CA ILE A 526 -19.48 15.92 4.84
C ILE A 526 -20.02 14.65 5.55
N PRO A 527 -21.00 13.90 4.97
CA PRO A 527 -21.51 12.68 5.59
C PRO A 527 -20.51 11.51 5.53
N LEU A 528 -19.65 11.45 4.50
CA LEU A 528 -18.68 10.37 4.29
C LEU A 528 -17.26 10.74 4.72
N ASN A 529 -17.11 11.61 5.72
CA ASN A 529 -15.81 12.16 6.16
C ASN A 529 -14.76 11.12 6.59
N ARG A 530 -15.19 9.88 6.88
CA ARG A 530 -14.34 8.73 7.25
C ARG A 530 -13.75 8.00 6.06
N HIS A 531 -14.33 8.21 4.88
CA HIS A 531 -13.95 7.60 3.61
C HIS A 531 -13.14 8.57 2.73
N THR A 532 -13.02 9.83 3.15
CA THR A 532 -12.22 10.84 2.46
C THR A 532 -10.78 10.87 2.94
N MET A 533 -9.90 11.30 2.04
CA MET A 533 -8.50 11.61 2.33
C MET A 533 -8.27 13.11 2.22
N SER A 534 -7.45 13.66 3.10
CA SER A 534 -7.01 15.05 3.06
C SER A 534 -6.31 15.36 1.72
N VAL A 535 -6.72 16.45 1.06
CA VAL A 535 -6.10 16.93 -0.18
C VAL A 535 -5.70 18.40 -0.03
N SER A 536 -4.54 18.75 -0.56
CA SER A 536 -4.00 20.12 -0.48
C SER A 536 -4.34 20.99 -1.70
N VAL A 537 -4.97 20.41 -2.71
CA VAL A 537 -5.34 21.08 -3.97
C VAL A 537 -6.67 20.49 -4.41
N GLY A 538 -7.65 21.36 -4.67
CA GLY A 538 -9.01 21.00 -5.05
C GLY A 538 -9.94 22.18 -4.85
N SER A 539 -11.25 21.94 -4.97
CA SER A 539 -12.29 22.86 -4.50
C SER A 539 -12.19 23.11 -2.99
N GLU A 540 -12.83 24.17 -2.50
CA GLU A 540 -12.87 24.50 -1.07
C GLU A 540 -13.42 23.33 -0.24
N GLU A 541 -14.51 22.69 -0.71
CA GLU A 541 -15.11 21.52 -0.05
C GLU A 541 -14.15 20.31 -0.03
N GLU A 542 -13.40 20.07 -1.11
CA GLU A 542 -12.41 18.99 -1.16
C GLU A 542 -11.25 19.24 -0.20
N VAL A 543 -10.75 20.47 -0.11
CA VAL A 543 -9.65 20.82 0.81
C VAL A 543 -10.13 20.72 2.27
N ARG A 544 -11.36 21.15 2.55
CA ARG A 544 -11.93 21.17 3.90
C ARG A 544 -12.35 19.78 4.41
N TYR A 545 -13.04 19.00 3.59
CA TYR A 545 -13.66 17.72 3.98
C TYR A 545 -12.96 16.49 3.40
N GLY A 546 -11.96 16.70 2.54
CA GLY A 546 -11.20 15.65 1.87
C GLY A 546 -11.92 15.10 0.63
N ARG A 547 -11.29 14.12 -0.02
CA ARG A 547 -11.77 13.48 -1.25
C ARG A 547 -11.64 11.97 -1.19
N ILE A 548 -12.59 11.23 -1.77
CA ILE A 548 -12.39 9.79 -2.04
C ILE A 548 -11.26 9.64 -3.07
N ALA A 549 -10.31 8.73 -2.80
CA ALA A 549 -9.14 8.54 -3.64
C ALA A 549 -9.46 7.97 -5.01
N ASN A 550 -10.51 7.14 -5.10
CA ASN A 550 -10.99 6.58 -6.36
C ASN A 550 -11.63 7.67 -7.23
N PRO A 551 -11.02 8.03 -8.38
CA PRO A 551 -11.51 9.14 -9.21
C PRO A 551 -12.92 8.87 -9.78
N THR A 552 -13.23 7.63 -10.15
CA THR A 552 -14.53 7.24 -10.71
C THR A 552 -15.64 7.46 -9.69
N VAL A 553 -15.43 7.01 -8.45
CA VAL A 553 -16.39 7.22 -7.35
C VAL A 553 -16.53 8.69 -6.99
N HIS A 554 -15.41 9.42 -6.92
CA HIS A 554 -15.44 10.86 -6.67
C HIS A 554 -16.24 11.63 -7.73
N ILE A 555 -16.04 11.33 -9.01
CA ILE A 555 -16.78 11.97 -10.11
C ILE A 555 -18.25 11.55 -10.03
N GLY A 556 -18.53 10.25 -9.89
CA GLY A 556 -19.89 9.70 -9.82
C GLY A 556 -20.73 10.32 -8.71
N LEU A 557 -20.20 10.43 -7.48
CA LEU A 557 -20.92 11.05 -6.35
C LEU A 557 -21.20 12.54 -6.59
N ASN A 558 -20.30 13.26 -7.27
CA ASN A 558 -20.54 14.66 -7.62
C ASN A 558 -21.56 14.81 -8.75
N GLN A 559 -21.63 13.87 -9.70
CA GLN A 559 -22.70 13.86 -10.70
C GLN A 559 -24.04 13.50 -10.07
N LEU A 560 -24.06 12.55 -9.13
CA LEU A 560 -25.24 12.23 -8.33
C LEU A 560 -25.75 13.44 -7.55
N ARG A 561 -24.86 14.17 -6.86
CA ARG A 561 -25.19 15.42 -6.16
C ARG A 561 -25.85 16.42 -7.09
N LYS A 562 -25.25 16.69 -8.25
CA LYS A 562 -25.80 17.63 -9.24
C LYS A 562 -27.18 17.18 -9.73
N LEU A 563 -27.32 15.88 -10.02
CA LEU A 563 -28.56 15.31 -10.51
C LEU A 563 -29.68 15.42 -9.47
N ILE A 564 -29.44 14.93 -8.25
CA ILE A 564 -30.44 14.97 -7.17
C ILE A 564 -30.83 16.41 -6.83
N ASN A 565 -29.87 17.34 -6.77
CA ASN A 565 -30.18 18.74 -6.43
C ASN A 565 -30.99 19.42 -7.52
N ALA A 566 -30.74 19.14 -8.80
CA ALA A 566 -31.57 19.63 -9.90
C ALA A 566 -33.00 19.06 -9.83
N MET A 567 -33.16 17.80 -9.41
CA MET A 567 -34.49 17.20 -9.20
C MET A 567 -35.23 17.82 -8.03
N ILE A 568 -34.54 18.11 -6.92
CA ILE A 568 -35.12 18.78 -5.76
C ILE A 568 -35.59 20.19 -6.13
N GLU A 569 -34.82 20.90 -6.96
CA GLU A 569 -35.19 22.23 -7.45
C GLU A 569 -36.45 22.19 -8.34
N GLU A 570 -36.53 21.20 -9.23
CA GLU A 570 -37.63 21.05 -10.19
C GLU A 570 -38.93 20.49 -9.56
N TRP A 571 -38.83 19.43 -8.76
CA TRP A 571 -40.01 18.65 -8.29
C TRP A 571 -40.20 18.65 -6.77
N GLY A 572 -39.29 19.27 -6.01
CA GLY A 572 -39.25 19.17 -4.56
C GLY A 572 -38.58 17.89 -4.07
N HIS A 573 -38.64 17.62 -2.77
CA HIS A 573 -37.99 16.43 -2.21
C HIS A 573 -38.69 15.13 -2.63
N PRO A 574 -37.94 14.09 -3.03
CA PRO A 574 -38.52 12.77 -3.25
C PRO A 574 -39.02 12.19 -1.94
N ALA A 575 -40.17 11.51 -1.98
CA ALA A 575 -40.68 10.73 -0.85
C ALA A 575 -39.82 9.48 -0.61
N GLN A 576 -39.30 8.89 -1.69
CA GLN A 576 -38.47 7.69 -1.66
C GLN A 576 -37.38 7.76 -2.72
N ILE A 577 -36.18 7.25 -2.38
CA ILE A 577 -35.10 7.00 -3.34
C ILE A 577 -34.84 5.50 -3.34
N VAL A 578 -34.95 4.88 -4.51
CA VAL A 578 -34.65 3.47 -4.74
C VAL A 578 -33.39 3.40 -5.59
N LEU A 579 -32.36 2.76 -5.07
CA LEU A 579 -31.05 2.70 -5.68
C LEU A 579 -30.70 1.25 -6.00
N GLU A 580 -30.35 0.98 -7.25
CA GLU A 580 -29.84 -0.32 -7.66
C GLU A 580 -28.44 -0.50 -7.07
N LEU A 581 -28.32 -1.45 -6.14
CA LEU A 581 -27.02 -1.88 -5.66
C LEU A 581 -26.55 -3.02 -6.54
N ALA A 582 -25.35 -2.90 -7.14
CA ALA A 582 -24.67 -3.99 -7.85
C ALA A 582 -24.18 -5.11 -6.91
N ARG A 583 -25.00 -5.52 -5.94
CA ARG A 583 -24.74 -6.66 -5.07
C ARG A 583 -25.08 -7.92 -5.86
N GLU A 584 -24.15 -8.87 -5.91
CA GLU A 584 -24.52 -10.23 -6.26
C GLU A 584 -25.64 -10.69 -5.31
N LEU A 585 -26.79 -11.11 -5.86
CA LEU A 585 -27.82 -11.80 -5.10
C LEU A 585 -27.16 -12.88 -4.24
N LYS A 586 -27.55 -12.97 -2.96
CA LYS A 586 -26.97 -13.95 -2.01
C LYS A 586 -26.95 -15.33 -2.67
N GLN A 587 -25.76 -15.77 -3.06
CA GLN A 587 -25.56 -17.08 -3.66
C GLN A 587 -26.14 -18.16 -2.74
N SER A 588 -26.83 -19.15 -3.32
CA SER A 588 -27.42 -20.24 -2.55
C SER A 588 -26.38 -20.94 -1.68
N ARG A 589 -26.81 -21.53 -0.55
CA ARG A 589 -25.91 -22.27 0.37
C ARG A 589 -25.09 -23.35 -0.36
N LYS A 590 -25.67 -23.97 -1.38
CA LYS A 590 -25.00 -24.94 -2.27
C LYS A 590 -23.87 -24.30 -3.06
N LYS A 591 -24.15 -23.20 -3.77
CA LYS A 591 -23.14 -22.48 -4.58
C LYS A 591 -22.00 -21.92 -3.72
N ARG A 592 -22.30 -21.46 -2.49
CA ARG A 592 -21.26 -21.04 -1.53
C ARG A 592 -20.35 -22.19 -1.12
N ARG A 593 -20.91 -23.35 -0.77
CA ARG A 593 -20.14 -24.56 -0.44
C ARG A 593 -19.27 -25.03 -1.61
N GLU A 594 -19.79 -24.98 -2.83
CA GLU A 594 -19.02 -25.34 -4.04
C GLU A 594 -17.85 -24.38 -4.28
N ILE A 595 -18.08 -23.06 -4.12
CA ILE A 595 -17.01 -22.06 -4.20
C ILE A 595 -16.00 -22.25 -3.07
N GLU A 596 -16.48 -22.57 -1.87
CA GLU A 596 -15.63 -22.84 -0.73
C GLU A 596 -14.73 -24.03 -1.00
N LYS A 597 -15.31 -25.17 -1.40
CA LYS A 597 -14.58 -26.38 -1.78
C LYS A 597 -13.54 -26.09 -2.87
N ARG A 598 -13.95 -25.45 -3.97
CA ARG A 598 -13.04 -25.10 -5.08
C ARG A 598 -11.85 -24.24 -4.63
N GLN A 599 -12.10 -23.24 -3.78
CA GLN A 599 -11.03 -22.40 -3.24
C GLN A 599 -10.10 -23.15 -2.27
N ALA A 600 -10.61 -24.14 -1.52
CA ALA A 600 -9.80 -24.99 -0.66
C ALA A 600 -8.87 -25.89 -1.50
N GLU A 601 -9.43 -26.54 -2.53
CA GLU A 601 -8.68 -27.34 -3.50
C GLU A 601 -7.60 -26.51 -4.22
N GLU A 602 -7.91 -25.27 -4.60
CA GLU A 602 -6.94 -24.34 -5.20
C GLU A 602 -5.84 -23.92 -4.20
N GLN A 603 -6.17 -23.74 -2.92
CA GLN A 603 -5.17 -23.43 -1.90
C GLN A 603 -4.24 -24.62 -1.67
N GLU A 604 -4.78 -25.82 -1.53
CA GLU A 604 -3.99 -27.05 -1.38
C GLU A 604 -3.10 -27.30 -2.61
N ALA A 605 -3.64 -27.10 -3.81
CA ALA A 605 -2.84 -27.18 -5.04
C ALA A 605 -1.71 -26.13 -5.07
N ASN A 606 -1.95 -24.91 -4.56
CA ASN A 606 -0.90 -23.89 -4.46
C ASN A 606 0.15 -24.21 -3.41
N GLU A 607 -0.23 -24.84 -2.29
CA GLU A 607 0.71 -25.32 -1.26
C GLU A 607 1.57 -26.45 -1.82
N ARG A 608 0.97 -27.45 -2.48
CA ARG A 608 1.69 -28.51 -3.21
C ARG A 608 2.69 -27.94 -4.23
N ARG A 609 2.26 -26.99 -5.05
CA ARG A 609 3.14 -26.30 -6.01
C ARG A 609 4.27 -25.56 -5.30
N ALA A 610 3.98 -24.90 -4.18
CA ALA A 610 4.98 -24.18 -3.41
C ALA A 610 6.05 -25.11 -2.84
N ASP A 611 5.66 -26.28 -2.32
CA ASP A 611 6.58 -27.28 -1.79
C ASP A 611 7.46 -27.87 -2.89
N GLU A 612 6.88 -28.15 -4.06
CA GLU A 612 7.63 -28.64 -5.21
C GLU A 612 8.63 -27.60 -5.74
N LEU A 613 8.26 -26.31 -5.76
CA LEU A 613 9.20 -25.23 -6.08
C LEU A 613 10.39 -25.22 -5.12
N VAL A 614 10.16 -25.43 -3.81
CA VAL A 614 11.24 -25.50 -2.81
C VAL A 614 12.14 -26.70 -3.07
N ARG A 615 11.58 -27.88 -3.37
CA ARG A 615 12.34 -29.09 -3.72
C ARG A 615 13.25 -28.88 -4.94
N LEU A 616 12.77 -28.15 -5.94
CA LEU A 616 13.54 -27.79 -7.13
C LEU A 616 14.56 -26.65 -6.91
N GLY A 617 14.68 -26.14 -5.69
CA GLY A 617 15.56 -25.00 -5.38
C GLY A 617 15.07 -23.66 -5.97
N LEU A 618 13.80 -23.59 -6.37
CA LEU A 618 13.18 -22.41 -6.97
C LEU A 618 12.48 -21.55 -5.91
N LYS A 619 12.34 -20.25 -6.20
CA LYS A 619 11.67 -19.32 -5.29
C LYS A 619 10.16 -19.54 -5.25
N ARG A 620 9.59 -19.58 -4.04
CA ARG A 620 8.16 -19.46 -3.79
C ARG A 620 7.69 -18.02 -4.04
N ASN A 621 7.28 -17.72 -5.27
CA ASN A 621 6.71 -16.42 -5.65
C ASN A 621 5.47 -16.60 -6.54
N ALA A 622 4.69 -15.52 -6.68
CA ALA A 622 3.43 -15.55 -7.43
C ALA A 622 3.60 -15.91 -8.92
N GLU A 623 4.73 -15.53 -9.52
CA GLU A 623 5.00 -15.82 -10.93
C GLU A 623 5.31 -17.31 -11.15
N ASN A 624 6.17 -17.90 -10.33
CA ASN A 624 6.51 -19.31 -10.40
C ASN A 624 5.32 -20.21 -10.11
N LEU A 625 4.50 -19.84 -9.11
CA LEU A 625 3.24 -20.52 -8.84
C LEU A 625 2.27 -20.45 -10.03
N LEU A 626 2.20 -19.29 -10.69
CA LEU A 626 1.38 -19.12 -11.89
C LEU A 626 1.93 -19.93 -13.08
N LYS A 627 3.25 -19.92 -13.33
CA LYS A 627 3.88 -20.77 -14.37
C LYS A 627 3.57 -22.24 -14.14
N PHE A 628 3.71 -22.72 -12.90
CA PHE A 628 3.42 -24.11 -12.54
C PHE A 628 1.94 -24.44 -12.78
N ARG A 629 1.03 -23.58 -12.31
CA ARG A 629 -0.42 -23.74 -12.55
C ARG A 629 -0.74 -23.83 -14.04
N LEU A 630 -0.25 -22.88 -14.84
CA LEU A 630 -0.49 -22.82 -16.28
C LEU A 630 0.09 -24.03 -17.01
N TRP A 631 1.21 -24.57 -16.52
CA TRP A 631 1.81 -25.79 -17.04
C TRP A 631 0.96 -27.04 -16.75
N GLU A 632 0.44 -27.17 -15.53
CA GLU A 632 -0.52 -28.25 -15.19
C GLU A 632 -1.81 -28.16 -16.02
N GLU A 633 -2.24 -26.95 -16.38
CA GLU A 633 -3.42 -26.71 -17.23
C GLU A 633 -3.21 -27.15 -18.69
N LEU A 634 -1.98 -27.36 -19.17
CA LEU A 634 -1.71 -27.83 -20.54
C LEU A 634 -2.16 -29.27 -20.75
N ASN A 635 -1.94 -30.13 -19.75
CA ASN A 635 -2.34 -31.53 -19.79
C ASN A 635 -2.28 -32.16 -18.38
N LYS A 636 -3.16 -33.13 -18.10
CA LYS A 636 -3.08 -33.93 -16.87
C LYS A 636 -1.80 -34.74 -16.79
N ASP A 637 -1.37 -35.33 -17.90
CA ASP A 637 -0.14 -36.12 -18.01
C ASP A 637 1.08 -35.19 -18.21
N PRO A 638 2.03 -35.16 -17.25
CA PRO A 638 3.23 -34.32 -17.36
C PRO A 638 4.05 -34.54 -18.63
N SER A 639 4.08 -35.76 -19.17
CA SER A 639 4.85 -36.11 -20.37
C SER A 639 4.25 -35.53 -21.65
N ARG A 640 2.96 -35.16 -21.61
CA ARG A 640 2.20 -34.63 -22.75
C ARG A 640 2.00 -33.11 -22.68
N ARG A 641 2.55 -32.44 -21.67
CA ARG A 641 2.46 -30.98 -21.53
C ARG A 641 3.28 -30.31 -22.61
N ARG A 642 2.60 -29.78 -23.62
CA ARG A 642 3.19 -29.17 -24.81
C ARG A 642 2.83 -27.70 -24.90
N CYS A 643 3.74 -26.90 -25.44
CA CYS A 643 3.44 -25.54 -25.84
C CYS A 643 2.25 -25.52 -26.78
N VAL A 644 1.23 -24.71 -26.47
CA VAL A 644 0.00 -24.65 -27.26
C VAL A 644 0.28 -24.26 -28.71
N TYR A 645 1.21 -23.33 -28.93
CA TYR A 645 1.55 -22.84 -30.26
C TYR A 645 2.50 -23.77 -31.03
N THR A 646 3.60 -24.23 -30.42
CA THR A 646 4.65 -24.98 -31.15
C THR A 646 4.52 -26.49 -31.08
N GLY A 647 3.72 -27.05 -30.17
CA GLY A 647 3.62 -28.49 -29.94
C GLY A 647 4.82 -29.13 -29.24
N GLU A 648 5.87 -28.36 -28.93
CA GLU A 648 7.04 -28.86 -28.21
C GLU A 648 6.72 -29.19 -26.75
N VAL A 649 7.32 -30.26 -26.25
CA VAL A 649 7.19 -30.65 -24.84
C VAL A 649 7.85 -29.60 -23.94
N ILE A 650 7.12 -29.21 -22.91
CA ILE A 650 7.61 -28.38 -21.81
C ILE A 650 7.74 -29.33 -20.62
N SER A 651 8.96 -29.82 -20.34
CA SER A 651 9.22 -30.56 -19.10
C SER A 651 9.20 -29.62 -17.90
N LEU A 652 9.10 -30.18 -16.69
CA LEU A 652 9.15 -29.39 -15.46
C LEU A 652 10.45 -28.58 -15.34
N GLN A 653 11.58 -29.14 -15.77
CA GLN A 653 12.86 -28.44 -15.82
C GLN A 653 12.85 -27.31 -16.86
N ARG A 654 12.30 -27.57 -18.05
CA ARG A 654 12.24 -26.59 -19.13
C ARG A 654 11.30 -25.42 -18.82
N LEU A 655 10.23 -25.65 -18.05
CA LEU A 655 9.25 -24.64 -17.64
C LEU A 655 9.87 -23.39 -16.99
N PHE A 656 10.95 -23.57 -16.22
CA PHE A 656 11.63 -22.49 -15.51
C PHE A 656 12.88 -21.98 -16.21
N SER A 657 13.13 -22.45 -17.45
CA SER A 657 14.20 -21.94 -18.29
C SER A 657 13.82 -20.58 -18.91
N PRO A 658 14.81 -19.80 -19.42
CA PRO A 658 14.55 -18.57 -20.17
C PRO A 658 13.77 -18.77 -21.47
N GLU A 659 13.60 -20.01 -21.95
CA GLU A 659 12.84 -20.29 -23.17
C GLU A 659 11.33 -20.20 -22.96
N ILE A 660 10.84 -20.31 -21.72
CA ILE A 660 9.41 -20.39 -21.42
C ILE A 660 8.93 -19.14 -20.67
N GLU A 661 7.86 -18.54 -21.19
CA GLU A 661 7.25 -17.33 -20.66
C GLU A 661 5.76 -17.53 -20.39
N ILE A 662 5.23 -16.73 -19.46
CA ILE A 662 3.79 -16.55 -19.34
C ILE A 662 3.37 -15.56 -20.43
N GLU A 663 2.48 -15.99 -21.30
CA GLU A 663 2.01 -15.23 -22.45
C GLU A 663 0.51 -14.97 -22.33
N HIS A 664 0.08 -13.81 -22.84
CA HIS A 664 -1.33 -13.43 -22.89
C HIS A 664 -1.94 -13.92 -24.21
N ILE A 665 -2.89 -14.87 -24.12
CA ILE A 665 -3.53 -15.51 -25.27
C ILE A 665 -4.14 -14.45 -26.19
N LEU A 666 -4.97 -13.56 -25.65
CA LEU A 666 -5.36 -12.33 -26.35
C LEU A 666 -4.44 -11.17 -25.96
N PRO A 667 -4.04 -10.30 -26.90
CA PRO A 667 -3.10 -9.21 -26.65
C PRO A 667 -3.53 -8.30 -25.50
N LEU A 668 -2.72 -8.23 -24.42
CA LEU A 668 -3.00 -7.35 -23.29
C LEU A 668 -3.16 -5.88 -23.71
N SER A 669 -2.45 -5.45 -24.76
CA SER A 669 -2.55 -4.08 -25.29
C SER A 669 -3.90 -3.75 -25.94
N ARG A 670 -4.67 -4.76 -26.36
CA ARG A 670 -5.99 -4.62 -26.99
C ARG A 670 -7.12 -4.98 -26.03
N THR A 671 -6.93 -6.00 -25.19
CA THR A 671 -7.99 -6.52 -24.31
C THR A 671 -7.89 -6.04 -22.87
N LEU A 672 -6.70 -5.62 -22.43
CA LEU A 672 -6.41 -5.25 -21.04
C LEU A 672 -6.71 -6.36 -20.01
N ASP A 673 -7.01 -7.58 -20.48
CA ASP A 673 -7.36 -8.74 -19.69
C ASP A 673 -6.08 -9.42 -19.18
N ASN A 674 -5.76 -9.13 -17.91
CA ASN A 674 -4.64 -9.74 -17.19
C ASN A 674 -5.05 -10.93 -16.32
N SER A 675 -6.26 -11.47 -16.50
CA SER A 675 -6.76 -12.62 -15.76
C SER A 675 -5.99 -13.90 -16.08
N ALA A 676 -6.10 -14.91 -15.22
CA ALA A 676 -5.50 -16.23 -15.50
C ALA A 676 -6.16 -16.93 -16.71
N ALA A 677 -7.42 -16.60 -17.03
CA ALA A 677 -8.13 -17.11 -18.19
C ALA A 677 -7.51 -16.65 -19.51
N ASN A 678 -6.84 -15.49 -19.53
CA ASN A 678 -6.14 -14.97 -20.70
C ASN A 678 -4.64 -15.32 -20.73
N LYS A 679 -4.17 -16.25 -19.89
CA LYS A 679 -2.73 -16.58 -19.79
C LYS A 679 -2.46 -18.03 -20.10
N THR A 680 -1.32 -18.32 -20.70
CA THR A 680 -0.77 -19.67 -20.84
C THR A 680 0.76 -19.63 -20.71
N VAL A 681 1.41 -20.79 -20.63
CA VAL A 681 2.86 -20.86 -20.81
C VAL A 681 3.17 -21.22 -22.26
N SER A 682 4.12 -20.51 -22.85
CA SER A 682 4.54 -20.74 -24.23
C SER A 682 6.05 -20.57 -24.37
N LEU A 683 6.60 -21.08 -25.47
CA LEU A 683 7.95 -20.72 -25.85
C LEU A 683 8.02 -19.23 -26.20
N ARG A 684 9.04 -18.56 -25.70
CA ARG A 684 9.39 -17.16 -25.98
C ARG A 684 9.39 -16.85 -27.47
N ARG A 685 9.85 -17.78 -28.32
CA ARG A 685 9.85 -17.59 -29.78
C ARG A 685 8.45 -17.49 -30.39
N ALA A 686 7.50 -18.28 -29.89
CA ALA A 686 6.11 -18.21 -30.33
C ALA A 686 5.40 -16.97 -29.80
N ASN A 687 5.64 -16.61 -28.54
CA ASN A 687 5.16 -15.36 -27.95
C ASN A 687 5.64 -14.13 -28.76
N ARG A 688 6.93 -14.12 -29.12
CA ARG A 688 7.51 -13.07 -29.98
C ARG A 688 6.99 -13.07 -31.40
N PHE A 689 6.61 -14.22 -31.96
CA PHE A 689 6.00 -14.27 -33.28
C PHE A 689 4.59 -13.68 -33.27
N LYS A 690 3.80 -13.99 -32.23
CA LYS A 690 2.43 -13.49 -32.07
C LYS A 690 2.36 -12.00 -31.72
N GLU A 691 3.32 -11.46 -30.97
CA GLU A 691 3.39 -10.06 -30.55
C GLU A 691 2.05 -9.49 -30.02
N ARG A 692 1.39 -8.62 -30.81
CA ARG A 692 0.15 -7.91 -30.49
C ARG A 692 -1.07 -8.50 -31.22
N GLN A 693 -0.95 -9.70 -31.76
CA GLN A 693 -2.00 -10.41 -32.49
C GLN A 693 -2.71 -11.43 -31.60
N SER A 694 -3.97 -11.74 -31.94
CA SER A 694 -4.69 -12.89 -31.41
C SER A 694 -4.07 -14.21 -31.93
N PRO A 695 -4.37 -15.37 -31.32
CA PRO A 695 -3.87 -16.64 -31.82
C PRO A 695 -4.27 -16.91 -33.27
N TRP A 696 -5.50 -16.57 -33.65
CA TRP A 696 -5.97 -16.71 -35.04
C TRP A 696 -5.24 -15.77 -35.99
N GLU A 697 -5.10 -14.49 -35.64
CA GLU A 697 -4.38 -13.51 -36.46
C GLU A 697 -2.91 -13.92 -36.69
N ALA A 698 -2.27 -14.50 -35.68
CA ALA A 698 -0.88 -14.93 -35.76
C ALA A 698 -0.69 -16.29 -36.44
N PHE A 699 -1.58 -17.26 -36.19
CA PHE A 699 -1.33 -18.66 -36.55
C PHE A 699 -2.42 -19.30 -37.41
N GLY A 700 -3.56 -18.64 -37.64
CA GLY A 700 -4.74 -19.18 -38.33
C GLY A 700 -4.49 -19.61 -39.78
N HIS A 701 -3.44 -19.08 -40.40
CA HIS A 701 -2.99 -19.45 -41.74
C HIS A 701 -1.78 -20.41 -41.75
N SER A 702 -1.46 -21.03 -40.61
CA SER A 702 -0.32 -21.95 -40.43
C SER A 702 1.03 -21.44 -40.97
N PRO A 703 1.50 -20.24 -40.54
CA PRO A 703 2.76 -19.69 -41.04
C PRO A 703 3.98 -20.40 -40.44
N ASN A 704 5.12 -20.36 -41.16
CA ASN A 704 6.47 -20.57 -40.60
C ASN A 704 6.63 -21.74 -39.60
N GLY A 705 6.20 -22.95 -39.99
CA GLY A 705 6.36 -24.15 -39.16
C GLY A 705 5.39 -24.23 -37.96
N TYR A 706 4.39 -23.37 -37.90
CA TYR A 706 3.22 -23.51 -37.02
C TYR A 706 2.09 -24.18 -37.78
N ASP A 707 1.36 -25.05 -37.08
CA ASP A 707 0.22 -25.79 -37.62
C ASP A 707 -1.03 -25.44 -36.81
N TRP A 708 -1.97 -24.74 -37.45
CA TRP A 708 -3.20 -24.29 -36.80
C TRP A 708 -4.08 -25.45 -36.33
N GLU A 709 -4.20 -26.52 -37.11
CA GLU A 709 -5.01 -27.67 -36.71
C GLU A 709 -4.41 -28.35 -35.47
N GLY A 710 -3.08 -28.53 -35.45
CA GLY A 710 -2.37 -29.01 -34.29
C GLY A 710 -2.49 -28.09 -33.08
N ILE A 711 -2.55 -26.76 -33.27
CA ILE A 711 -2.83 -25.79 -32.20
C ILE A 711 -4.23 -26.04 -31.63
N LEU A 712 -5.25 -26.13 -32.48
CA LEU A 712 -6.63 -26.37 -32.05
C LEU A 712 -6.78 -27.70 -31.30
N GLU A 713 -6.08 -28.75 -31.72
CA GLU A 713 -6.08 -30.04 -31.01
C GLU A 713 -5.51 -29.90 -29.59
N ARG A 714 -4.41 -29.15 -29.42
CA ARG A 714 -3.85 -28.87 -28.10
C ARG A 714 -4.77 -27.98 -27.25
N VAL A 715 -5.48 -27.05 -27.88
CA VAL A 715 -6.44 -26.16 -27.20
C VAL A 715 -7.58 -26.96 -26.55
N LYS A 716 -8.02 -28.08 -27.12
CA LYS A 716 -9.05 -28.96 -26.51
C LYS A 716 -8.67 -29.45 -25.11
N GLY A 717 -7.36 -29.56 -24.82
CA GLY A 717 -6.84 -29.95 -23.50
C GLY A 717 -6.84 -28.83 -22.46
N LEU A 718 -7.04 -27.56 -22.86
CA LEU A 718 -7.04 -26.41 -21.96
C LEU A 718 -8.38 -26.26 -21.21
N PRO A 719 -8.41 -25.53 -20.09
CA PRO A 719 -9.66 -25.16 -19.43
C PRO A 719 -10.63 -24.42 -20.37
N GLY A 720 -11.93 -24.74 -20.30
CA GLY A 720 -12.94 -24.23 -21.24
C GLY A 720 -13.02 -22.70 -21.34
N ASN A 721 -12.74 -21.98 -20.23
CA ASN A 721 -12.69 -20.51 -20.21
C ASN A 721 -11.52 -19.89 -21.00
N LYS A 722 -10.58 -20.71 -21.49
CA LYS A 722 -9.47 -20.28 -22.36
C LYS A 722 -9.67 -20.66 -23.82
N GLN A 723 -10.41 -21.75 -24.09
CA GLN A 723 -10.49 -22.36 -25.43
C GLN A 723 -11.03 -21.38 -26.48
N TRP A 724 -12.10 -20.65 -26.15
CA TRP A 724 -12.73 -19.71 -27.08
C TRP A 724 -11.81 -18.59 -27.56
N ARG A 725 -10.74 -18.28 -26.81
CA ARG A 725 -9.76 -17.22 -27.13
C ARG A 725 -8.86 -17.56 -28.32
N PHE A 726 -8.93 -18.81 -28.80
CA PHE A 726 -8.25 -19.26 -30.00
C PHE A 726 -9.17 -19.27 -31.23
N SER A 727 -10.44 -18.89 -31.10
CA SER A 727 -11.34 -18.81 -32.27
C SER A 727 -11.00 -17.61 -33.16
N GLU A 728 -11.38 -17.69 -34.44
CA GLU A 728 -11.30 -16.56 -35.38
C GLU A 728 -12.04 -15.32 -34.85
N GLN A 729 -13.20 -15.54 -34.25
CA GLN A 729 -14.04 -14.48 -33.68
C GLN A 729 -13.62 -14.07 -32.26
N ALA A 730 -12.49 -14.53 -31.74
CA ALA A 730 -12.12 -14.30 -30.34
C ALA A 730 -12.00 -12.80 -29.98
N MET A 731 -11.48 -11.98 -30.90
CA MET A 731 -11.40 -10.53 -30.67
C MET A 731 -12.77 -9.87 -30.71
N SER A 732 -13.62 -10.19 -31.71
CA SER A 732 -14.98 -9.66 -31.80
C SER A 732 -15.87 -10.11 -30.64
N ARG A 733 -15.70 -11.36 -30.20
CA ARG A 733 -16.35 -11.88 -28.99
C ARG A 733 -15.87 -11.14 -27.75
N PHE A 734 -14.56 -10.91 -27.62
CA PHE A 734 -14.02 -10.12 -26.51
C PHE A 734 -14.50 -8.67 -26.56
N GLU A 735 -14.60 -8.04 -27.73
CA GLU A 735 -15.09 -6.67 -27.86
C GLU A 735 -16.60 -6.57 -27.57
N GLY A 736 -17.38 -7.58 -27.96
CA GLY A 736 -18.81 -7.68 -27.65
C GLY A 736 -19.13 -8.07 -26.21
N GLU A 737 -18.27 -8.85 -25.55
CA GLU A 737 -18.43 -9.28 -24.14
C GLU A 737 -17.63 -8.42 -23.14
N GLY A 738 -16.59 -7.70 -23.56
CA GLY A 738 -15.40 -7.48 -22.73
C GLY A 738 -14.86 -6.06 -22.60
N ASP A 739 -15.58 -5.01 -23.01
CA ASP A 739 -15.05 -3.65 -22.85
C ASP A 739 -15.16 -3.11 -21.40
N PHE A 740 -15.89 -3.76 -20.48
CA PHE A 740 -16.47 -2.99 -19.36
C PHE A 740 -16.64 -3.60 -17.96
N LEU A 741 -16.21 -4.83 -17.64
CA LEU A 741 -16.83 -5.52 -16.48
C LEU A 741 -16.03 -5.50 -15.16
N ASP A 742 -14.98 -6.29 -14.95
CA ASP A 742 -14.56 -6.58 -13.56
C ASP A 742 -14.17 -5.38 -12.68
N ARG A 743 -13.45 -4.38 -13.22
CA ARG A 743 -13.08 -3.18 -12.44
C ARG A 743 -14.19 -2.14 -12.37
N HIS A 744 -14.91 -1.89 -13.46
CA HIS A 744 -16.07 -0.99 -13.41
C HIS A 744 -17.17 -1.58 -12.53
N LEU A 745 -17.36 -2.89 -12.48
CA LEU A 745 -18.24 -3.55 -11.53
C LEU A 745 -17.82 -3.25 -10.09
N SER A 746 -16.53 -3.35 -9.77
CA SER A 746 -16.03 -2.99 -8.43
C SER A 746 -16.21 -1.50 -8.11
N ASP A 747 -16.01 -0.62 -9.09
CA ASP A 747 -16.17 0.83 -8.95
C ASP A 747 -17.65 1.22 -8.83
N THR A 748 -18.53 0.59 -9.61
CA THR A 748 -19.99 0.69 -9.56
C THR A 748 -20.50 0.21 -8.21
N GLN A 749 -20.04 -0.94 -7.72
CA GLN A 749 -20.36 -1.45 -6.38
C GLN A 749 -19.96 -0.46 -5.30
N TYR A 750 -18.75 0.10 -5.39
CA TYR A 750 -18.27 1.08 -4.42
C TYR A 750 -19.06 2.39 -4.51
N LEU A 751 -19.31 2.90 -5.72
CA LEU A 751 -20.09 4.11 -5.96
C LEU A 751 -21.52 3.98 -5.45
N ALA A 752 -22.22 2.89 -5.79
CA ALA A 752 -23.58 2.61 -5.32
C ALA A 752 -23.63 2.45 -3.79
N SER A 753 -22.65 1.77 -3.20
CA SER A 753 -22.56 1.65 -1.73
C SER A 753 -22.27 2.98 -1.04
N ALA A 754 -21.45 3.84 -1.65
CA ALA A 754 -21.15 5.17 -1.14
C ALA A 754 -22.30 6.16 -1.35
N ALA A 755 -23.10 6.00 -2.41
CA ALA A 755 -24.29 6.79 -2.67
C ALA A 755 -25.45 6.45 -1.72
N SER A 756 -25.55 5.18 -1.34
CA SER A 756 -26.55 4.71 -0.37
C SER A 756 -26.20 5.06 1.08
N ALA A 757 -24.93 5.30 1.38
CA ALA A 757 -24.44 5.64 2.71
C ALA A 757 -24.48 7.16 2.92
#